data_AF-A0A2N1F8H5-F1
#
_entry.id   AF-A0A2N1F8H5-F1
#
_cell.length_a   1.000
_cell.length_b   1.000
_cell.length_c   1.000
_cell.angle_alpha   90.00
_cell.angle_beta   90.00
_cell.angle_gamma   90.00
#
_symmetry.space_group_name_H-M   'P 1'
#
loop_
_entity.id
_entity.type
_entity.pdbx_description
1 polymer ?
#
loop_
_entity_poly.entity_id
_entity_poly.type
_entity_poly.pdbx_seq_one_letter_code
_entity_poly.pdbx_strand_id
1 'polypeptide(L)'
;MRKKILWTILIAFLGFLAYQTYIFTLAEEDNIKPIYLIPNDAVFILDTERPIDTWDEISASDIWKHLQKNTFFNDISKSLNTLDKVVKEQKSILNFIGERDVLISAHVYKPKKYDFLYVIDLEKLSKLNFLKSSISKLAGDNYKITKRTYLNHEITELYDKIERETLHIAFIKNQLIASYTHVLIENSINQYQKPIIGRDVNFVEITKETPEDGFFKLFFQYKYLNKYLSCFTNKTNDEVVKNIQSSLFYSGFDVSLIEGTIIQADGYSNVKENSESYLTAIQKSGKGKRTIASIAPRNTALYLSFAFDSFELFQENFEDLKKEKPEEFEIYNKQITDIESKLGISVKENVFSWIGDEVALIHFNSSLSRNKKDVAAVFKTTDIDDATENLNFILSKIKEKTPLQFKQITYKEHTINFLDLKGFFKMIVGNMFKKMEKPYFTIIDDFVIFSASPNTLKEIINNKITNYTLASSKEFEEFNYLFDDKSTIFTYINTPYIYTDLVSFVDRKTQLQIKKHKDYIICFSQLGIQLTSEGNIFKSNITTTFNDPVLVKEKINLDRKLKKELTKKMELSTDSVAKIESNFQIKEINPSDLSAPNYKEYYDDGKLKFEVELDDGMLDGNYKMYYPNGNLKLKGSYKNGKKSGTWRAYDEKDSKLLIKKRF
;
A
#
# COMPACT_ATOMS: atom_id res chain seq x y z
N MET A 1 25.63 -22.11 -70.08
CA MET A 1 24.62 -21.90 -69.02
C MET A 1 25.16 -21.26 -67.75
N ARG A 2 26.27 -21.74 -67.15
CA ARG A 2 26.79 -21.25 -65.85
C ARG A 2 27.06 -19.73 -65.75
N LYS A 3 27.60 -19.06 -66.78
CA LYS A 3 27.80 -17.60 -66.77
C LYS A 3 26.49 -16.79 -66.75
N LYS A 4 25.43 -17.26 -67.44
CA LYS A 4 24.13 -16.58 -67.45
C LYS A 4 23.44 -16.65 -66.09
N ILE A 5 23.54 -17.79 -65.41
CA ILE A 5 23.01 -18.00 -64.05
C ILE A 5 23.68 -17.04 -63.05
N LEU A 6 25.00 -16.88 -63.14
CA LEU A 6 25.77 -16.01 -62.25
C LEU A 6 25.40 -14.53 -62.41
N TRP A 7 25.17 -14.09 -63.65
CA TRP A 7 24.67 -12.74 -63.95
C TRP A 7 23.24 -12.51 -63.46
N THR A 8 22.34 -13.49 -63.60
CA THR A 8 20.99 -13.38 -63.02
C THR A 8 21.01 -13.32 -61.49
N ILE A 9 21.92 -14.06 -60.83
CA ILE A 9 22.08 -13.99 -59.37
C ILE A 9 22.65 -12.62 -58.97
N LEU A 10 23.63 -12.09 -59.71
CA LEU A 10 24.21 -10.77 -59.45
C LEU A 10 23.18 -9.66 -59.64
N ILE A 11 22.34 -9.72 -60.68
CA ILE A 11 21.28 -8.75 -60.93
C ILE A 11 20.17 -8.86 -59.88
N ALA A 12 19.81 -10.08 -59.47
CA ALA A 12 18.87 -10.27 -58.36
C ALA A 12 19.44 -9.74 -57.04
N PHE A 13 20.74 -9.90 -56.81
CA PHE A 13 21.44 -9.41 -55.63
C PHE A 13 21.58 -7.88 -55.63
N LEU A 14 21.91 -7.28 -56.78
CA LEU A 14 21.95 -5.82 -56.96
C LEU A 14 20.55 -5.21 -56.89
N GLY A 15 19.54 -5.87 -57.44
CA GLY A 15 18.14 -5.49 -57.30
C GLY A 15 17.65 -5.60 -55.85
N PHE A 16 18.10 -6.63 -55.13
CA PHE A 16 17.86 -6.76 -53.69
C PHE A 16 18.57 -5.65 -52.90
N LEU A 17 19.84 -5.36 -53.19
CA LEU A 17 20.59 -4.26 -52.56
C LEU A 17 19.98 -2.90 -52.87
N ALA A 18 19.55 -2.65 -54.10
CA ALA A 18 18.86 -1.43 -54.50
C ALA A 18 17.49 -1.33 -53.82
N TYR A 19 16.76 -2.43 -53.68
CA TYR A 19 15.51 -2.50 -52.93
C TYR A 19 15.73 -2.22 -51.43
N GLN A 20 16.76 -2.82 -50.82
CA GLN A 20 17.15 -2.54 -49.44
C GLN A 20 17.53 -1.06 -49.28
N THR A 21 18.36 -0.53 -50.18
CA THR A 21 18.77 0.87 -50.15
C THR A 21 17.57 1.81 -50.32
N TYR A 22 16.63 1.51 -51.23
CA TYR A 22 15.39 2.27 -51.41
C TYR A 22 14.49 2.23 -50.18
N ILE A 23 14.27 1.06 -49.58
CA ILE A 23 13.50 0.93 -48.33
C ILE A 23 14.15 1.71 -47.18
N PHE A 24 15.49 1.70 -47.10
CA PHE A 24 16.21 2.36 -46.02
C PHE A 24 16.37 3.88 -46.22
N THR A 25 16.40 4.40 -47.46
CA THR A 25 16.71 5.81 -47.76
C THR A 25 15.55 6.64 -48.33
N LEU A 26 14.58 6.02 -49.02
CA LEU A 26 13.60 6.74 -49.86
C LEU A 26 12.14 6.38 -49.58
N ALA A 27 11.86 5.28 -48.87
CA ALA A 27 10.48 4.90 -48.56
C ALA A 27 9.88 5.81 -47.49
N GLU A 28 8.75 6.48 -47.79
CA GLU A 28 8.03 7.34 -46.86
C GLU A 28 7.81 6.67 -45.49
N GLU A 29 8.10 7.41 -44.43
CA GLU A 29 7.83 7.01 -43.04
C GLU A 29 6.34 7.12 -42.76
N ASP A 30 5.57 6.13 -43.25
CA ASP A 30 4.20 5.90 -42.78
C ASP A 30 4.24 5.23 -41.40
N ASN A 31 4.77 5.95 -40.41
CA ASN A 31 4.96 5.47 -39.04
C ASN A 31 3.77 5.85 -38.16
N ILE A 32 3.47 4.99 -37.19
CA ILE A 32 2.51 5.25 -36.13
C ILE A 32 3.19 5.07 -34.78
N LYS A 33 2.87 5.94 -33.82
CA LYS A 33 3.34 5.80 -32.44
C LYS A 33 2.74 4.55 -31.80
N PRO A 34 3.52 3.76 -31.04
CA PRO A 34 3.06 2.49 -30.46
C PRO A 34 1.87 2.68 -29.51
N ILE A 35 1.81 3.81 -28.79
CA ILE A 35 0.68 4.15 -27.89
C ILE A 35 -0.68 4.21 -28.59
N TYR A 36 -0.73 4.47 -29.90
CA TYR A 36 -1.99 4.49 -30.66
C TYR A 36 -2.54 3.08 -30.97
N LEU A 37 -1.80 2.04 -30.62
CA LEU A 37 -2.21 0.65 -30.74
C LEU A 37 -2.61 0.02 -29.40
N ILE A 38 -2.40 0.72 -28.28
CA ILE A 38 -2.73 0.20 -26.94
C ILE A 38 -4.24 0.31 -26.69
N PRO A 39 -4.95 -0.81 -26.43
CA PRO A 39 -6.37 -0.81 -26.10
C PRO A 39 -6.70 0.11 -24.93
N ASN A 40 -7.84 0.79 -25.03
CA ASN A 40 -8.28 1.79 -24.06
C ASN A 40 -8.61 1.24 -22.66
N ASP A 41 -8.56 -0.07 -22.46
CA ASP A 41 -8.77 -0.76 -21.19
C ASP A 41 -7.48 -1.26 -20.52
N ALA A 42 -6.33 -0.75 -20.98
CA ALA A 42 -5.04 -0.96 -20.34
C ALA A 42 -5.10 -0.52 -18.86
N VAL A 43 -4.71 -1.41 -17.96
CA VAL A 43 -4.58 -1.10 -16.52
C VAL A 43 -3.26 -0.38 -16.28
N PHE A 44 -2.18 -0.91 -16.85
CA PHE A 44 -0.87 -0.29 -16.87
C PHE A 44 -0.18 -0.54 -18.21
N ILE A 45 0.75 0.36 -18.55
CA ILE A 45 1.56 0.35 -19.77
C ILE A 45 3.01 0.51 -19.32
N LEU A 46 3.84 -0.49 -19.57
CA LEU A 46 5.29 -0.40 -19.45
C LEU A 46 5.84 0.02 -20.82
N ASP A 47 6.71 1.02 -20.82
CA ASP A 47 7.33 1.61 -22.00
C ASP A 47 8.85 1.58 -21.79
N THR A 48 9.56 0.86 -22.67
CA THR A 48 11.02 0.67 -22.57
C THR A 48 11.67 0.92 -23.92
N GLU A 49 12.63 1.84 -23.94
CA GLU A 49 13.35 2.27 -25.14
C GLU A 49 14.63 1.44 -25.38
N ARG A 50 15.21 0.88 -24.30
CA ARG A 50 16.46 0.09 -24.32
C ARG A 50 16.34 -1.20 -23.51
N PRO A 51 15.43 -2.12 -23.91
CA PRO A 51 15.13 -3.31 -23.10
C PRO A 51 16.34 -4.22 -22.85
N ILE A 52 17.32 -4.26 -23.75
CA ILE A 52 18.52 -5.10 -23.60
C ILE A 52 19.50 -4.52 -22.59
N ASP A 53 19.83 -3.23 -22.67
CA ASP A 53 20.75 -2.58 -21.73
C ASP A 53 20.18 -2.61 -20.31
N THR A 54 18.89 -2.26 -20.19
CA THR A 54 18.13 -2.36 -18.94
C THR A 54 18.15 -3.78 -18.36
N TRP A 55 18.12 -4.81 -19.21
CA TRP A 55 18.14 -6.20 -18.76
C TRP A 55 19.47 -6.62 -18.14
N ASP A 56 20.60 -6.16 -18.67
CA ASP A 56 21.92 -6.48 -18.11
C ASP A 56 22.04 -5.97 -16.66
N GLU A 57 21.53 -4.76 -16.38
CA GLU A 57 21.51 -4.20 -15.01
C GLU A 57 20.53 -4.92 -14.09
N ILE A 58 19.29 -5.15 -14.54
CA ILE A 58 18.28 -5.87 -13.75
C ILE A 58 18.77 -7.29 -13.43
N SER A 59 19.32 -7.99 -14.41
CA SER A 59 19.75 -9.38 -14.24
C SER A 59 20.96 -9.53 -13.32
N ALA A 60 21.79 -8.50 -13.20
CA ALA A 60 22.90 -8.44 -12.25
C ALA A 60 22.48 -8.12 -10.80
N SER A 61 21.27 -7.60 -10.59
CA SER A 61 20.76 -7.21 -9.28
C SER A 61 20.57 -8.38 -8.31
N ASP A 62 20.67 -8.09 -7.01
CA ASP A 62 20.41 -9.10 -5.98
C ASP A 62 18.93 -9.48 -5.91
N ILE A 63 18.05 -8.55 -6.30
CA ILE A 63 16.61 -8.78 -6.47
C ILE A 63 16.38 -9.91 -7.48
N TRP A 64 16.94 -9.78 -8.69
CA TRP A 64 16.74 -10.78 -9.75
C TRP A 64 17.33 -12.14 -9.38
N LYS A 65 18.56 -12.17 -8.83
CA LYS A 65 19.19 -13.40 -8.31
C LYS A 65 18.32 -14.10 -7.27
N HIS A 66 17.63 -13.33 -6.42
CA HIS A 66 16.69 -13.89 -5.46
C HIS A 66 15.43 -14.44 -6.14
N LEU A 67 14.81 -13.67 -7.05
CA LEU A 67 13.61 -14.09 -7.77
C LEU A 67 13.82 -15.40 -8.54
N GLN A 68 14.98 -15.58 -9.19
CA GLN A 68 15.37 -16.81 -9.91
C GLN A 68 15.37 -18.08 -9.05
N LYS A 69 15.36 -17.98 -7.72
CA LYS A 69 15.20 -19.16 -6.84
C LYS A 69 13.80 -19.77 -6.94
N ASN A 70 12.83 -19.03 -7.48
CA ASN A 70 11.50 -19.51 -7.81
C ASN A 70 11.50 -20.17 -9.19
N THR A 71 10.79 -21.29 -9.35
CA THR A 71 10.71 -22.01 -10.63
C THR A 71 10.21 -21.14 -11.78
N PHE A 72 9.19 -20.30 -11.53
CA PHE A 72 8.60 -19.43 -12.54
C PHE A 72 9.62 -18.41 -13.09
N PHE A 73 10.28 -17.67 -12.21
CA PHE A 73 11.27 -16.66 -12.62
C PHE A 73 12.56 -17.29 -13.18
N ASN A 74 12.91 -18.50 -12.72
CA ASN A 74 14.01 -19.26 -13.32
C ASN A 74 13.74 -19.59 -14.79
N ASP A 75 12.52 -20.05 -15.11
CA ASP A 75 12.16 -20.39 -16.48
C ASP A 75 12.09 -19.15 -17.38
N ILE A 76 11.61 -18.01 -16.86
CA ILE A 76 11.72 -16.70 -17.53
C ILE A 76 13.19 -16.38 -17.82
N SER A 77 14.07 -16.53 -16.83
CA SER A 77 15.49 -16.21 -16.99
C SER A 77 16.17 -17.07 -18.04
N LYS A 78 15.86 -18.36 -18.14
CA LYS A 78 16.42 -19.25 -19.17
C LYS A 78 16.00 -18.80 -20.57
N SER A 79 14.73 -18.44 -20.74
CA SER A 79 14.20 -17.94 -22.00
C SER A 79 14.88 -16.63 -22.42
N LEU A 80 15.03 -15.68 -21.50
CA LEU A 80 15.70 -14.40 -21.76
C LEU A 80 17.20 -14.58 -22.07
N ASN A 81 17.91 -15.45 -21.36
CA ASN A 81 19.32 -15.74 -21.65
C ASN A 81 19.51 -16.41 -23.02
N THR A 82 18.54 -17.25 -23.44
CA THR A 82 18.55 -17.85 -24.77
C THR A 82 18.35 -16.78 -25.85
N LEU A 83 17.42 -15.85 -25.62
CA LEU A 83 17.17 -14.71 -26.51
C LEU A 83 18.42 -13.82 -26.61
N ASP A 84 19.02 -13.44 -25.48
CA ASP A 84 20.25 -12.62 -25.42
C ASP A 84 21.39 -13.27 -26.20
N LYS A 85 21.61 -14.57 -26.03
CA LYS A 85 22.63 -15.31 -26.79
C LYS A 85 22.38 -15.25 -28.31
N VAL A 86 21.13 -15.45 -28.75
CA VAL A 86 20.76 -15.36 -30.17
C VAL A 86 21.00 -13.94 -30.70
N VAL A 87 20.65 -12.89 -29.94
CA VAL A 87 20.90 -11.49 -30.28
C VAL A 87 22.40 -11.21 -30.40
N LYS A 88 23.19 -11.61 -29.40
CA LYS A 88 24.65 -11.42 -29.36
C LYS A 88 25.40 -12.23 -30.43
N GLU A 89 24.87 -13.36 -30.89
CA GLU A 89 25.45 -14.16 -31.97
C GLU A 89 25.18 -13.57 -33.36
N GLN A 90 24.06 -12.86 -33.57
CA GLN A 90 23.66 -12.29 -34.86
C GLN A 90 23.89 -10.77 -34.95
N LYS A 91 25.00 -10.27 -34.39
CA LYS A 91 25.33 -8.83 -34.19
C LYS A 91 25.06 -7.89 -35.37
N SER A 92 25.05 -8.35 -36.63
CA SER A 92 24.79 -7.47 -37.78
C SER A 92 23.31 -7.24 -38.11
N ILE A 93 22.40 -8.09 -37.62
CA ILE A 93 20.94 -8.03 -37.92
C ILE A 93 20.14 -7.71 -36.65
N LEU A 94 20.55 -8.23 -35.48
CA LEU A 94 19.78 -8.13 -34.23
C LEU A 94 20.21 -6.97 -33.31
N ASN A 95 21.38 -6.37 -33.51
CA ASN A 95 21.71 -5.09 -32.84
C ASN A 95 20.67 -4.00 -33.18
N PHE A 96 19.99 -4.12 -34.32
CA PHE A 96 18.91 -3.23 -34.77
C PHE A 96 17.56 -3.48 -34.08
N ILE A 97 17.39 -4.59 -33.35
CA ILE A 97 16.16 -4.96 -32.63
C ILE A 97 16.29 -4.68 -31.12
N GLY A 98 17.51 -4.59 -30.60
CA GLY A 98 17.78 -4.36 -29.18
C GLY A 98 17.54 -2.94 -28.68
N GLU A 99 17.59 -1.96 -29.57
CA GLU A 99 17.36 -0.53 -29.30
C GLU A 99 15.95 -0.10 -29.76
N ARG A 100 14.95 -0.98 -29.62
CA ARG A 100 13.58 -0.71 -30.08
C ARG A 100 12.67 -0.42 -28.91
N ASP A 101 11.80 0.56 -29.11
CA ASP A 101 10.69 0.85 -28.21
C ASP A 101 9.76 -0.36 -28.12
N VAL A 102 9.60 -0.88 -26.91
CA VAL A 102 8.64 -1.93 -26.58
C VAL A 102 7.64 -1.39 -25.57
N LEU A 103 6.37 -1.44 -25.95
CA LEU A 103 5.26 -1.18 -25.04
C LEU A 103 4.61 -2.50 -24.64
N ILE A 104 4.43 -2.70 -23.34
CA ILE A 104 3.73 -3.85 -22.75
C ILE A 104 2.55 -3.32 -21.95
N SER A 105 1.33 -3.72 -22.31
CA SER A 105 0.13 -3.28 -21.61
C SER A 105 -0.68 -4.45 -21.04
N ALA A 106 -1.19 -4.28 -19.82
CA ALA A 106 -1.97 -5.30 -19.12
C ALA A 106 -3.48 -5.03 -19.22
N HIS A 107 -4.26 -6.05 -19.56
CA HIS A 107 -5.70 -5.92 -19.83
C HIS A 107 -6.51 -7.01 -19.14
N VAL A 108 -7.57 -6.62 -18.43
CA VAL A 108 -8.56 -7.58 -17.91
C VAL A 108 -9.54 -7.95 -19.02
N TYR A 109 -9.24 -9.00 -19.78
CA TYR A 109 -10.03 -9.41 -20.94
C TYR A 109 -11.25 -10.28 -20.58
N LYS A 110 -11.25 -10.92 -19.41
CA LYS A 110 -12.39 -11.69 -18.87
C LYS A 110 -12.46 -11.54 -17.34
N PRO A 111 -13.61 -11.78 -16.69
CA PRO A 111 -13.69 -11.76 -15.23
C PRO A 111 -12.60 -12.63 -14.60
N LYS A 112 -11.86 -12.08 -13.64
CA LYS A 112 -10.76 -12.73 -12.92
C LYS A 112 -9.56 -13.16 -13.80
N LYS A 113 -9.48 -12.70 -15.05
CA LYS A 113 -8.39 -13.02 -15.98
C LYS A 113 -7.85 -11.77 -16.65
N TYR A 114 -6.54 -11.60 -16.59
CA TYR A 114 -5.83 -10.58 -17.31
C TYR A 114 -4.76 -11.22 -18.20
N ASP A 115 -4.35 -10.50 -19.24
CA ASP A 115 -3.27 -10.89 -20.14
C ASP A 115 -2.59 -9.62 -20.69
N PHE A 116 -1.49 -9.81 -21.41
CA PHE A 116 -0.66 -8.74 -21.92
C PHE A 116 -0.78 -8.58 -23.44
N LEU A 117 -0.65 -7.34 -23.89
CA LEU A 117 -0.39 -6.98 -25.28
C LEU A 117 1.03 -6.43 -25.36
N TYR A 118 1.77 -6.87 -26.37
CA TYR A 118 3.11 -6.40 -26.69
C TYR A 118 3.04 -5.60 -28.00
N VAL A 119 3.61 -4.41 -28.02
CA VAL A 119 3.75 -3.56 -29.20
C VAL A 119 5.23 -3.25 -29.37
N ILE A 120 5.80 -3.62 -30.52
CA ILE A 120 7.22 -3.47 -30.81
C ILE A 120 7.37 -2.59 -32.04
N ASP A 121 8.12 -1.50 -31.92
CA ASP A 121 8.45 -0.67 -33.07
C ASP A 121 9.53 -1.35 -33.92
N LEU A 122 9.15 -1.77 -35.13
CA LEU A 122 10.08 -2.35 -36.09
C LEU A 122 10.68 -1.30 -37.02
N GLU A 123 10.23 -0.05 -36.96
CA GLU A 123 10.53 1.03 -37.90
C GLU A 123 10.46 0.53 -39.36
N LYS A 124 11.54 0.71 -40.14
CA LYS A 124 11.66 0.30 -41.54
C LYS A 124 11.67 -1.23 -41.72
N LEU A 125 11.93 -2.02 -40.67
CA LEU A 125 11.95 -3.48 -40.75
C LEU A 125 10.56 -4.08 -40.99
N SER A 126 9.48 -3.40 -40.58
CA SER A 126 8.12 -3.91 -40.81
C SER A 126 7.79 -4.12 -42.31
N LYS A 127 8.49 -3.38 -43.19
CA LYS A 127 8.37 -3.43 -44.64
C LYS A 127 9.11 -4.62 -45.26
N LEU A 128 9.94 -5.33 -44.49
CA LEU A 128 10.64 -6.52 -44.96
C LEU A 128 9.68 -7.72 -44.94
N ASN A 129 9.19 -8.10 -46.11
CA ASN A 129 8.41 -9.34 -46.31
C ASN A 129 9.12 -10.59 -45.76
N PHE A 130 10.45 -10.56 -45.65
CA PHE A 130 11.24 -11.62 -45.02
C PHE A 130 10.84 -11.83 -43.55
N LEU A 131 10.59 -10.80 -42.74
CA LEU A 131 10.21 -10.99 -41.32
C LEU A 131 8.83 -11.67 -41.21
N LYS A 132 7.85 -11.18 -41.98
CA LYS A 132 6.49 -11.76 -42.04
C LYS A 132 6.49 -13.22 -42.51
N SER A 133 7.36 -13.57 -43.47
CA SER A 133 7.50 -14.94 -43.98
C SER A 133 8.47 -15.82 -43.16
N SER A 134 9.32 -15.23 -42.33
CA SER A 134 10.28 -15.96 -41.48
C SER A 134 9.68 -16.36 -40.14
N ILE A 135 8.69 -15.64 -39.61
CA ILE A 135 7.93 -16.09 -38.42
C ILE A 135 7.44 -17.54 -38.61
N SER A 136 6.95 -17.87 -39.82
CA SER A 136 6.52 -19.24 -40.12
C SER A 136 7.63 -20.29 -40.18
N LYS A 137 8.89 -19.86 -40.39
CA LYS A 137 10.07 -20.74 -40.43
C LYS A 137 10.79 -20.81 -39.08
N LEU A 138 10.74 -19.74 -38.30
CA LEU A 138 11.41 -19.59 -37.00
C LEU A 138 10.67 -20.31 -35.87
N ALA A 139 9.34 -20.48 -35.98
CA ALA A 139 8.56 -21.19 -34.97
C ALA A 139 8.97 -22.68 -34.86
N GLY A 140 9.49 -23.29 -35.92
CA GLY A 140 9.87 -24.71 -35.95
C GLY A 140 8.68 -25.67 -36.01
N ASP A 141 8.96 -26.98 -36.03
CA ASP A 141 7.95 -28.03 -36.28
C ASP A 141 6.92 -28.19 -35.14
N ASN A 142 7.22 -27.65 -33.96
CA ASN A 142 6.37 -27.73 -32.77
C ASN A 142 5.16 -26.80 -32.83
N TYR A 143 5.09 -25.89 -33.81
CA TYR A 143 3.97 -24.97 -33.94
C TYR A 143 3.06 -25.33 -35.12
N LYS A 144 1.76 -25.07 -34.98
CA LYS A 144 0.80 -25.03 -36.09
C LYS A 144 0.49 -23.58 -36.40
N ILE A 145 0.68 -23.19 -37.66
CA ILE A 145 0.52 -21.81 -38.10
C ILE A 145 -0.79 -21.67 -38.88
N THR A 146 -1.66 -20.76 -38.46
CA THR A 146 -2.86 -20.36 -39.19
C THR A 146 -2.86 -18.86 -39.42
N LYS A 147 -3.67 -18.41 -40.38
CA LYS A 147 -3.85 -16.99 -40.69
C LYS A 147 -5.33 -16.68 -40.79
N ARG A 148 -5.71 -15.52 -40.30
CA ARG A 148 -7.06 -14.97 -40.45
C ARG A 148 -6.98 -13.47 -40.70
N THR A 149 -8.07 -12.87 -41.16
CA THR A 149 -8.15 -11.43 -41.40
C THR A 149 -9.15 -10.79 -40.44
N TYR A 150 -8.83 -9.61 -39.91
CA TYR A 150 -9.72 -8.77 -39.12
C TYR A 150 -9.57 -7.31 -39.56
N LEU A 151 -10.66 -6.65 -39.97
CA LEU A 151 -10.66 -5.27 -40.46
C LEU A 151 -9.52 -4.99 -41.48
N ASN A 152 -9.36 -5.88 -42.47
CA ASN A 152 -8.33 -5.84 -43.52
C ASN A 152 -6.87 -6.00 -43.03
N HIS A 153 -6.65 -6.44 -41.78
CA HIS A 153 -5.34 -6.76 -41.24
C HIS A 153 -5.19 -8.29 -41.09
N GLU A 154 -4.08 -8.84 -41.57
CA GLU A 154 -3.75 -10.25 -41.39
C GLU A 154 -3.24 -10.50 -39.96
N ILE A 155 -3.84 -11.48 -39.27
CA ILE A 155 -3.41 -12.00 -37.98
C ILE A 155 -2.84 -13.39 -38.21
N THR A 156 -1.57 -13.56 -37.87
CA THR A 156 -0.89 -14.86 -37.84
C THR A 156 -1.05 -15.49 -36.47
N GLU A 157 -1.43 -16.75 -36.42
CA GLU A 157 -1.68 -17.50 -35.19
C GLU A 157 -0.66 -18.63 -35.10
N LEU A 158 0.16 -18.62 -34.05
CA LEU A 158 1.20 -19.60 -33.77
C LEU A 158 0.73 -20.48 -32.61
N TYR A 159 0.14 -21.64 -32.93
CA TYR A 159 -0.32 -22.59 -31.93
C TYR A 159 0.81 -23.52 -31.50
N ASP A 160 1.23 -23.43 -30.24
CA ASP A 160 2.20 -24.32 -29.62
C ASP A 160 1.55 -25.69 -29.33
N LYS A 161 2.05 -26.76 -29.96
CA LYS A 161 1.49 -28.11 -29.76
C LYS A 161 1.79 -28.70 -28.38
N ILE A 162 2.81 -28.19 -27.69
CA ILE A 162 3.27 -28.66 -26.38
C ILE A 162 2.47 -27.96 -25.28
N GLU A 163 2.57 -26.63 -25.22
CA GLU A 163 1.91 -25.82 -24.18
C GLU A 163 0.40 -25.65 -24.45
N ARG A 164 -0.04 -25.94 -25.67
CA ARG A 164 -1.43 -25.78 -26.13
C ARG A 164 -1.94 -24.34 -26.06
N GLU A 165 -1.04 -23.38 -26.21
CA GLU A 165 -1.32 -21.95 -26.24
C GLU A 165 -1.16 -21.40 -27.66
N THR A 166 -1.80 -20.27 -27.97
CA THR A 166 -1.70 -19.63 -29.29
C THR A 166 -1.16 -18.21 -29.12
N LEU A 167 -0.02 -17.92 -29.74
CA LEU A 167 0.47 -16.56 -29.88
C LEU A 167 -0.13 -15.94 -31.14
N HIS A 168 -0.87 -14.85 -30.99
CA HIS A 168 -1.43 -14.09 -32.10
C HIS A 168 -0.54 -12.90 -32.41
N ILE A 169 -0.18 -12.71 -33.68
CA ILE A 169 0.71 -11.66 -34.16
C ILE A 169 0.06 -10.94 -35.34
N ALA A 170 0.12 -9.61 -35.34
CA ALA A 170 -0.25 -8.80 -36.50
C ALA A 170 0.76 -7.67 -36.72
N PHE A 171 0.82 -7.17 -37.95
CA PHE A 171 1.68 -6.06 -38.33
C PHE A 171 0.81 -4.88 -38.77
N ILE A 172 1.00 -3.72 -38.15
CA ILE A 172 0.28 -2.48 -38.46
C ILE A 172 1.31 -1.39 -38.70
N LYS A 173 1.43 -0.93 -39.95
CA LYS A 173 2.48 0.03 -40.36
C LYS A 173 3.88 -0.41 -39.92
N ASN A 174 4.57 0.35 -39.06
CA ASN A 174 5.89 0.03 -38.48
C ASN A 174 5.84 -0.86 -37.23
N GLN A 175 4.65 -1.15 -36.70
CA GLN A 175 4.50 -1.83 -35.42
C GLN A 175 4.19 -3.33 -35.59
N LEU A 176 4.80 -4.16 -34.75
CA LEU A 176 4.37 -5.55 -34.51
C LEU A 176 3.57 -5.58 -33.22
N ILE A 177 2.37 -6.16 -33.29
CA ILE A 177 1.54 -6.41 -32.12
C ILE A 177 1.43 -7.91 -31.85
N ALA A 178 1.58 -8.32 -30.59
CA ALA A 178 1.54 -9.72 -30.19
C ALA A 178 0.80 -9.92 -28.85
N SER A 179 0.08 -11.03 -28.73
CA SER A 179 -0.60 -11.43 -27.48
C SER A 179 -1.02 -12.90 -27.54
N TYR A 180 -1.06 -13.58 -26.39
CA TYR A 180 -1.68 -14.90 -26.27
C TYR A 180 -3.22 -14.84 -26.22
N THR A 181 -3.80 -13.64 -26.20
CA THR A 181 -5.25 -13.41 -26.23
C THR A 181 -5.66 -12.69 -27.51
N HIS A 182 -6.36 -13.39 -28.41
CA HIS A 182 -6.80 -12.85 -29.71
C HIS A 182 -7.62 -11.55 -29.62
N VAL A 183 -8.44 -11.39 -28.56
CA VAL A 183 -9.27 -10.19 -28.36
C VAL A 183 -8.40 -8.94 -28.18
N LEU A 184 -7.19 -9.07 -27.60
CA LEU A 184 -6.30 -7.93 -27.41
C LEU A 184 -5.71 -7.45 -28.75
N ILE A 185 -5.41 -8.37 -29.67
CA ILE A 185 -4.99 -8.02 -31.05
C ILE A 185 -6.10 -7.29 -31.79
N GLU A 186 -7.33 -7.78 -31.71
CA GLU A 186 -8.49 -7.14 -32.34
C GLU A 186 -8.76 -5.74 -31.76
N ASN A 187 -8.70 -5.62 -30.43
CA ASN A 187 -8.84 -4.32 -29.76
C ASN A 187 -7.72 -3.35 -30.14
N SER A 188 -6.50 -3.83 -30.35
CA SER A 188 -5.37 -3.02 -30.82
C SER A 188 -5.59 -2.52 -32.25
N ILE A 189 -6.07 -3.39 -33.16
CA ILE A 189 -6.47 -3.00 -34.53
C ILE A 189 -7.62 -1.97 -34.50
N ASN A 190 -8.56 -2.08 -33.55
CA ASN A 190 -9.61 -1.07 -33.36
C ASN A 190 -9.03 0.28 -32.91
N GLN A 191 -8.03 0.29 -32.03
CA GLN A 191 -7.35 1.54 -31.62
C GLN A 191 -6.58 2.20 -32.75
N TYR A 192 -5.96 1.42 -33.66
CA TYR A 192 -5.35 1.97 -34.86
C TYR A 192 -6.33 2.87 -35.65
N GLN A 193 -7.60 2.45 -35.76
CA GLN A 193 -8.64 3.23 -36.45
C GLN A 193 -9.09 4.46 -35.64
N LYS A 194 -9.20 4.32 -34.31
CA LYS A 194 -9.63 5.38 -33.41
C LYS A 194 -8.81 5.35 -32.11
N PRO A 195 -7.64 5.99 -32.08
CA PRO A 195 -6.77 5.96 -30.90
C PRO A 195 -7.39 6.74 -29.75
N ILE A 196 -7.43 6.14 -28.55
CA ILE A 196 -7.99 6.77 -27.35
C ILE A 196 -6.88 7.24 -26.41
N ILE A 197 -6.02 6.34 -25.91
CA ILE A 197 -5.05 6.66 -24.85
C ILE A 197 -4.05 7.73 -25.31
N GLY A 198 -3.39 7.53 -26.44
CA GLY A 198 -2.41 8.51 -26.93
C GLY A 198 -3.00 9.86 -27.37
N ARG A 199 -4.33 10.01 -27.38
CA ARG A 199 -5.03 11.29 -27.63
C ARG A 199 -5.68 11.87 -26.37
N ASP A 200 -5.63 11.17 -25.25
CA ASP A 200 -6.15 11.64 -23.97
C ASP A 200 -5.23 12.73 -23.43
N VAL A 201 -5.77 13.92 -23.20
CA VAL A 201 -5.01 15.09 -22.73
C VAL A 201 -4.33 14.80 -21.39
N ASN A 202 -4.99 14.06 -20.50
CA ASN A 202 -4.45 13.71 -19.19
C ASN A 202 -3.31 12.69 -19.30
N PHE A 203 -3.37 11.78 -20.28
CA PHE A 203 -2.27 10.86 -20.53
C PHE A 203 -1.07 11.59 -21.13
N VAL A 204 -1.31 12.47 -22.12
CA VAL A 204 -0.26 13.27 -22.77
C VAL A 204 0.45 14.19 -21.77
N GLU A 205 -0.28 14.84 -20.87
CA GLU A 205 0.29 15.63 -19.77
C GLU A 205 1.23 14.76 -18.91
N ILE A 206 0.77 13.60 -18.46
CA ILE A 206 1.56 12.71 -17.60
C ILE A 206 2.79 12.16 -18.32
N THR A 207 2.67 11.76 -19.59
CA THR A 207 3.81 11.32 -20.39
C THR A 207 4.86 12.43 -20.55
N LYS A 208 4.43 13.69 -20.70
CA LYS A 208 5.34 14.83 -20.85
C LYS A 208 6.09 15.16 -19.56
N GLU A 209 5.43 15.05 -18.41
CA GLU A 209 6.04 15.37 -17.12
C GLU A 209 6.87 14.21 -16.54
N THR A 210 6.59 12.96 -16.93
CA THR A 210 7.34 11.78 -16.45
C THR A 210 8.82 11.85 -16.90
N PRO A 211 9.79 11.64 -16.00
CA PRO A 211 11.21 11.60 -16.35
C PRO A 211 11.56 10.49 -17.36
N GLU A 212 12.74 10.60 -18.00
CA GLU A 212 13.24 9.64 -19.00
C GLU A 212 14.65 9.10 -18.67
N ASP A 213 15.02 9.07 -17.38
CA ASP A 213 16.39 8.75 -16.95
C ASP A 213 16.56 7.29 -16.48
N GLY A 214 15.47 6.59 -16.15
CA GLY A 214 15.46 5.24 -15.60
C GLY A 214 15.44 4.12 -16.64
N PHE A 215 15.05 2.94 -16.18
CA PHE A 215 15.05 1.69 -16.93
C PHE A 215 13.85 1.54 -17.87
N PHE A 216 12.69 1.95 -17.38
CA PHE A 216 11.43 1.94 -18.13
C PHE A 216 10.43 2.89 -17.49
N LYS A 217 9.55 3.43 -18.32
CA LYS A 217 8.38 4.19 -17.88
C LYS A 217 7.24 3.24 -17.59
N LEU A 218 6.52 3.44 -16.50
CA LEU A 218 5.32 2.72 -16.11
C LEU A 218 4.17 3.71 -15.97
N PHE A 219 3.19 3.60 -16.87
CA PHE A 219 1.96 4.36 -16.81
C PHE A 219 0.84 3.53 -16.20
N PHE A 220 0.05 4.12 -15.31
CA PHE A 220 -1.07 3.49 -14.64
C PHE A 220 -2.38 4.23 -14.94
N GLN A 221 -3.44 3.49 -15.28
CA GLN A 221 -4.77 4.05 -15.53
C GLN A 221 -5.75 3.63 -14.43
N TYR A 222 -6.06 4.55 -13.51
CA TYR A 222 -6.84 4.24 -12.31
C TYR A 222 -8.28 3.84 -12.59
N LYS A 223 -8.84 4.24 -13.74
CA LYS A 223 -10.18 3.84 -14.20
C LYS A 223 -10.42 2.32 -14.14
N TYR A 224 -9.37 1.51 -14.33
CA TYR A 224 -9.48 0.04 -14.35
C TYR A 224 -8.89 -0.64 -13.12
N LEU A 225 -8.48 0.12 -12.09
CA LEU A 225 -7.87 -0.40 -10.87
C LEU A 225 -8.77 -1.44 -10.19
N ASN A 226 -10.04 -1.12 -9.96
CA ASN A 226 -10.95 -2.06 -9.29
C ASN A 226 -11.15 -3.35 -10.11
N LYS A 227 -11.27 -3.21 -11.44
CA LYS A 227 -11.40 -4.35 -12.37
C LYS A 227 -10.17 -5.26 -12.28
N TYR A 228 -8.97 -4.68 -12.21
CA TYR A 228 -7.72 -5.43 -12.07
C TYR A 228 -7.58 -6.10 -10.70
N LEU A 229 -7.83 -5.37 -9.60
CA LEU A 229 -7.75 -5.93 -8.24
C LEU A 229 -8.76 -7.07 -8.03
N SER A 230 -9.91 -7.01 -8.71
CA SER A 230 -10.89 -8.10 -8.70
C SER A 230 -10.30 -9.43 -9.16
N CYS A 231 -9.19 -9.47 -9.91
CA CYS A 231 -8.49 -10.71 -10.27
C CYS A 231 -7.93 -11.47 -9.06
N PHE A 232 -7.65 -10.79 -7.96
CA PHE A 232 -6.95 -11.34 -6.79
C PHE A 232 -7.81 -11.40 -5.52
N THR A 233 -8.92 -10.67 -5.49
CA THR A 233 -9.81 -10.63 -4.33
C THR A 233 -11.28 -10.66 -4.71
N ASN A 234 -12.09 -11.29 -3.85
CA ASN A 234 -13.56 -11.17 -3.86
C ASN A 234 -14.06 -10.12 -2.86
N LYS A 235 -13.14 -9.56 -2.08
CA LYS A 235 -13.35 -8.62 -0.99
C LYS A 235 -12.63 -7.31 -1.34
N THR A 236 -12.90 -6.74 -2.51
CA THR A 236 -12.45 -5.36 -2.74
C THR A 236 -13.07 -4.52 -1.63
N ASN A 237 -12.23 -3.85 -0.84
CA ASN A 237 -12.70 -2.89 0.15
C ASN A 237 -13.22 -1.71 -0.66
N ASP A 238 -14.49 -1.84 -1.05
CA ASP A 238 -15.07 -1.21 -2.23
C ASP A 238 -14.86 0.30 -2.19
N GLU A 239 -14.96 0.91 -1.01
CA GLU A 239 -14.83 2.35 -0.79
C GLU A 239 -13.41 2.88 -1.08
N VAL A 240 -12.34 2.39 -0.43
CA VAL A 240 -10.98 2.94 -0.64
C VAL A 240 -10.52 2.79 -2.08
N VAL A 241 -10.76 1.64 -2.70
CA VAL A 241 -10.38 1.39 -4.10
C VAL A 241 -11.21 2.26 -5.04
N LYS A 242 -12.51 2.42 -4.79
CA LYS A 242 -13.37 3.33 -5.55
C LYS A 242 -12.89 4.77 -5.43
N ASN A 243 -12.47 5.20 -4.24
CA ASN A 243 -12.01 6.57 -4.01
C ASN A 243 -10.73 6.86 -4.78
N ILE A 244 -9.75 5.97 -4.78
CA ILE A 244 -8.54 6.14 -5.61
C ILE A 244 -8.92 6.16 -7.09
N GLN A 245 -9.77 5.22 -7.53
CA GLN A 245 -10.23 5.14 -8.91
C GLN A 245 -11.02 6.38 -9.36
N SER A 246 -11.83 6.98 -8.50
CA SER A 246 -12.56 8.22 -8.79
C SER A 246 -11.64 9.45 -8.72
N SER A 247 -10.52 9.36 -8.00
CA SER A 247 -9.70 10.53 -7.72
C SER A 247 -8.55 10.81 -8.68
N LEU A 248 -7.99 9.78 -9.32
CA LEU A 248 -6.86 9.93 -10.23
C LEU A 248 -7.23 9.55 -11.67
N PHE A 249 -6.67 10.22 -12.68
CA PHE A 249 -6.78 9.78 -14.07
C PHE A 249 -5.65 8.79 -14.40
N TYR A 250 -4.42 9.29 -14.46
CA TYR A 250 -3.22 8.56 -14.79
C TYR A 250 -2.09 8.86 -13.81
N SER A 251 -1.15 7.93 -13.69
CA SER A 251 0.18 8.19 -13.17
C SER A 251 1.21 7.70 -14.18
N GLY A 252 2.35 8.37 -14.25
CA GLY A 252 3.50 7.96 -15.03
C GLY A 252 4.71 7.95 -14.11
N PHE A 253 5.48 6.87 -14.16
CA PHE A 253 6.64 6.66 -13.29
C PHE A 253 7.84 6.24 -14.12
N ASP A 254 8.97 6.87 -13.91
CA ASP A 254 10.27 6.42 -14.36
C ASP A 254 10.88 5.50 -13.30
N VAL A 255 11.10 4.24 -13.65
CA VAL A 255 11.53 3.19 -12.69
C VAL A 255 13.02 2.97 -12.79
N SER A 256 13.72 3.05 -11.66
CA SER A 256 15.16 2.86 -11.53
C SER A 256 15.52 1.89 -10.40
N LEU A 257 16.79 1.47 -10.38
CA LEU A 257 17.34 0.60 -9.34
C LEU A 257 18.58 1.25 -8.71
N ILE A 258 18.50 1.54 -7.42
CA ILE A 258 19.59 2.12 -6.63
C ILE A 258 20.30 1.00 -5.88
N GLU A 259 21.64 0.96 -6.02
CA GLU A 259 22.52 0.00 -5.33
C GLU A 259 22.11 -1.48 -5.47
N GLY A 260 21.41 -1.83 -6.57
CA GLY A 260 20.99 -3.21 -6.85
C GLY A 260 19.91 -3.78 -5.92
N THR A 261 19.40 -3.01 -4.96
CA THR A 261 18.49 -3.48 -3.90
C THR A 261 17.31 -2.55 -3.62
N ILE A 262 17.33 -1.32 -4.11
CA ILE A 262 16.26 -0.33 -3.90
C ILE A 262 15.60 -0.06 -5.24
N ILE A 263 14.32 -0.39 -5.37
CA ILE A 263 13.53 -0.02 -6.57
C ILE A 263 12.88 1.33 -6.27
N GLN A 264 13.17 2.32 -7.08
CA GLN A 264 12.57 3.66 -7.01
C GLN A 264 11.80 3.95 -8.29
N ALA A 265 10.68 4.63 -8.15
CA ALA A 265 9.79 5.01 -9.24
C ALA A 265 9.34 6.46 -9.03
N ASP A 266 10.01 7.38 -9.71
CA ASP A 266 9.75 8.82 -9.66
C ASP A 266 8.81 9.22 -10.79
N GLY A 267 7.86 10.10 -10.53
CA GLY A 267 6.81 10.33 -11.50
C GLY A 267 5.81 11.40 -11.12
N TYR A 268 4.70 11.40 -11.85
CA TYR A 268 3.61 12.35 -11.64
C TYR A 268 2.26 11.65 -11.74
N SER A 269 1.27 12.23 -11.07
CA SER A 269 -0.11 11.75 -11.00
C SER A 269 -1.09 12.91 -11.17
N ASN A 270 -2.02 12.81 -12.10
CA ASN A 270 -3.04 13.84 -12.27
C ASN A 270 -4.36 13.48 -11.59
N VAL A 271 -4.97 14.51 -11.01
CA VAL A 271 -6.16 14.42 -10.17
C VAL A 271 -7.38 14.77 -11.01
N LYS A 272 -8.49 14.07 -10.80
CA LYS A 272 -9.75 14.41 -11.46
C LYS A 272 -10.35 15.66 -10.82
N GLU A 273 -10.74 16.63 -11.62
CA GLU A 273 -11.49 17.82 -11.16
C GLU A 273 -12.81 17.42 -10.44
N ASN A 274 -13.42 16.32 -10.89
CA ASN A 274 -14.63 15.74 -10.29
C ASN A 274 -14.34 14.62 -9.26
N SER A 275 -13.12 14.53 -8.74
CA SER A 275 -12.78 13.57 -7.68
C SER A 275 -13.51 13.85 -6.37
N GLU A 276 -13.58 12.85 -5.47
CA GLU A 276 -14.08 13.07 -4.12
C GLU A 276 -13.29 14.21 -3.45
N SER A 277 -14.02 15.15 -2.87
CA SER A 277 -13.55 16.49 -2.51
C SER A 277 -12.32 16.57 -1.59
N TYR A 278 -11.96 15.48 -0.91
CA TYR A 278 -10.83 15.47 0.01
C TYR A 278 -9.47 15.45 -0.68
N LEU A 279 -9.28 14.69 -1.77
CA LEU A 279 -7.95 14.58 -2.41
C LEU A 279 -7.56 15.89 -3.10
N THR A 280 -8.51 16.53 -3.79
CA THR A 280 -8.28 17.86 -4.40
C THR A 280 -8.03 18.93 -3.35
N ALA A 281 -8.77 18.93 -2.23
CA ALA A 281 -8.50 19.86 -1.12
C ALA A 281 -7.07 19.67 -0.60
N ILE A 282 -6.68 18.42 -0.32
CA ILE A 282 -5.34 18.07 0.15
C ILE A 282 -4.27 18.50 -0.86
N GLN A 283 -4.47 18.25 -2.15
CA GLN A 283 -3.56 18.69 -3.21
C GLN A 283 -3.33 20.22 -3.17
N LYS A 284 -4.41 21.00 -3.02
CA LYS A 284 -4.32 22.47 -2.97
C LYS A 284 -3.77 23.02 -1.65
N SER A 285 -3.53 22.16 -0.66
CA SER A 285 -3.14 22.57 0.71
C SER A 285 -1.63 22.56 0.95
N GLY A 286 -0.81 22.36 -0.08
CA GLY A 286 0.65 22.43 0.03
C GLY A 286 1.27 21.19 0.67
N LYS A 287 2.35 21.36 1.45
CA LYS A 287 3.14 20.25 2.00
C LYS A 287 3.73 20.59 3.38
N GLY A 288 3.60 19.66 4.32
CA GLY A 288 4.08 19.81 5.69
C GLY A 288 5.20 18.84 6.04
N LYS A 289 5.87 19.08 7.18
CA LYS A 289 6.94 18.19 7.68
C LYS A 289 6.36 16.97 8.37
N ARG A 290 6.97 15.80 8.16
CA ARG A 290 6.56 14.53 8.77
C ARG A 290 7.27 14.30 10.11
N THR A 291 6.51 14.24 11.20
CA THR A 291 7.03 14.19 12.58
C THR A 291 6.37 13.11 13.46
N ILE A 292 5.21 12.58 13.05
CA ILE A 292 4.45 11.57 13.81
C ILE A 292 5.23 10.25 14.00
N ALA A 293 6.23 9.96 13.17
CA ALA A 293 7.14 8.83 13.38
C ALA A 293 7.83 8.84 14.76
N SER A 294 7.95 10.00 15.40
CA SER A 294 8.52 10.17 16.75
C SER A 294 7.69 9.54 17.88
N ILE A 295 6.38 9.34 17.65
CA ILE A 295 5.46 8.71 18.61
C ILE A 295 4.89 7.37 18.11
N ALA A 296 4.92 7.13 16.81
CA ALA A 296 4.50 5.85 16.23
C ALA A 296 5.37 4.72 16.79
N PRO A 297 4.80 3.56 17.20
CA PRO A 297 5.61 2.43 17.68
C PRO A 297 6.61 1.93 16.63
N ARG A 298 7.79 1.44 17.05
CA ARG A 298 8.82 0.92 16.11
C ARG A 298 8.30 -0.20 15.19
N ASN A 299 7.33 -1.00 15.66
CA ASN A 299 6.70 -2.06 14.88
C ASN A 299 5.46 -1.60 14.10
N THR A 300 5.42 -0.33 13.68
CA THR A 300 4.38 0.21 12.82
C THR A 300 4.37 -0.53 11.48
N ALA A 301 3.21 -1.08 11.13
CA ALA A 301 2.96 -1.82 9.90
C ALA A 301 2.55 -0.88 8.75
N LEU A 302 1.81 0.19 9.07
CA LEU A 302 1.39 1.24 8.15
C LEU A 302 1.43 2.60 8.87
N TYR A 303 2.06 3.59 8.25
CA TYR A 303 2.02 5.00 8.63
C TYR A 303 1.58 5.80 7.40
N LEU A 304 0.36 6.31 7.41
CA LEU A 304 -0.21 7.16 6.38
C LEU A 304 -0.35 8.58 6.92
N SER A 305 0.48 9.50 6.46
CA SER A 305 0.49 10.91 6.84
C SER A 305 -0.12 11.77 5.74
N PHE A 306 -0.93 12.74 6.16
CA PHE A 306 -1.42 13.86 5.38
C PHE A 306 -0.83 15.11 6.03
N ALA A 307 -0.04 15.86 5.26
CA ALA A 307 0.59 17.08 5.74
C ALA A 307 0.36 18.21 4.74
N PHE A 308 0.31 19.42 5.25
CA PHE A 308 -0.14 20.60 4.52
C PHE A 308 0.56 21.84 5.06
N ASP A 309 0.45 22.98 4.39
CA ASP A 309 1.10 24.21 4.84
C ASP A 309 0.47 24.72 6.15
N SER A 310 -0.85 24.58 6.28
CA SER A 310 -1.63 24.83 7.50
C SER A 310 -2.99 24.13 7.42
N PHE A 311 -3.58 23.78 8.56
CA PHE A 311 -4.88 23.09 8.56
C PHE A 311 -5.99 24.05 8.12
N GLU A 312 -5.83 25.34 8.41
CA GLU A 312 -6.70 26.42 7.97
C GLU A 312 -6.79 26.47 6.45
N LEU A 313 -5.65 26.41 5.74
CA LEU A 313 -5.62 26.37 4.28
C LEU A 313 -6.34 25.12 3.73
N PHE A 314 -6.17 23.97 4.39
CA PHE A 314 -6.92 22.76 4.04
C PHE A 314 -8.43 22.94 4.22
N GLN A 315 -8.86 23.55 5.32
CA GLN A 315 -10.27 23.85 5.56
C GLN A 315 -10.83 24.84 4.53
N GLU A 316 -10.09 25.89 4.16
CA GLU A 316 -10.50 26.86 3.14
C GLU A 316 -10.70 26.18 1.78
N ASN A 317 -9.71 25.40 1.33
CA ASN A 317 -9.79 24.64 0.08
C ASN A 317 -10.95 23.63 0.09
N PHE A 318 -11.20 23.00 1.24
CA PHE A 318 -12.31 22.07 1.41
C PHE A 318 -13.67 22.77 1.38
N GLU A 319 -13.81 23.94 2.02
CA GLU A 319 -15.03 24.75 2.01
C GLU A 319 -15.34 25.33 0.63
N ASP A 320 -14.33 25.71 -0.15
CA ASP A 320 -14.56 26.17 -1.52
C ASP A 320 -15.10 25.04 -2.41
N LEU A 321 -14.56 23.82 -2.28
CA LEU A 321 -15.12 22.64 -2.96
C LEU A 321 -16.56 22.32 -2.50
N LYS A 322 -16.89 22.56 -1.22
CA LYS A 322 -18.26 22.41 -0.71
C LYS A 322 -19.24 23.36 -1.37
N LYS A 323 -18.82 24.60 -1.65
CA LYS A 323 -19.66 25.59 -2.35
C LYS A 323 -19.88 25.20 -3.81
N GLU A 324 -18.89 24.59 -4.45
CA GLU A 324 -18.98 24.12 -5.83
C GLU A 324 -19.91 22.91 -5.98
N LYS A 325 -19.98 22.03 -4.98
CA LYS A 325 -20.73 20.76 -5.03
C LYS A 325 -21.63 20.52 -3.79
N PRO A 326 -22.61 21.38 -3.51
CA PRO A 326 -23.36 21.34 -2.24
C PRO A 326 -24.08 20.00 -1.96
N GLU A 327 -24.60 19.34 -3.01
CA GLU A 327 -25.33 18.07 -2.90
C GLU A 327 -24.46 16.92 -2.34
N GLU A 328 -23.15 16.90 -2.64
CA GLU A 328 -22.22 15.86 -2.17
C GLU A 328 -21.93 15.98 -0.65
N PHE A 329 -22.20 17.15 -0.07
CA PHE A 329 -21.82 17.48 1.31
C PHE A 329 -22.99 17.66 2.27
N GLU A 330 -24.24 17.45 1.85
CA GLU A 330 -25.41 17.60 2.72
C GLU A 330 -25.29 16.75 3.99
N ILE A 331 -24.88 15.48 3.85
CA ILE A 331 -24.69 14.57 4.98
C ILE A 331 -23.61 15.09 5.93
N TYR A 332 -22.53 15.64 5.38
CA TYR A 332 -21.43 16.20 6.16
C TYR A 332 -21.88 17.44 6.93
N ASN A 333 -22.48 18.42 6.24
CA ASN A 333 -22.96 19.67 6.85
C ASN A 333 -24.00 19.43 7.94
N LYS A 334 -24.91 18.48 7.70
CA LYS A 334 -25.88 18.05 8.71
C LYS A 334 -25.19 17.49 9.95
N GLN A 335 -24.14 16.67 9.77
CA GLN A 335 -23.39 16.12 10.91
C GLN A 335 -22.67 17.19 11.74
N ILE A 336 -22.05 18.19 11.10
CA ILE A 336 -21.46 19.34 11.79
C ILE A 336 -22.53 20.04 12.62
N THR A 337 -23.64 20.42 11.97
CA THR A 337 -24.74 21.16 12.60
C THR A 337 -25.36 20.39 13.77
N ASP A 338 -25.53 19.07 13.62
CA ASP A 338 -26.05 18.18 14.67
C ASP A 338 -25.10 18.13 15.89
N ILE A 339 -23.78 18.14 15.68
CA ILE A 339 -22.78 18.15 16.77
C ILE A 339 -22.76 19.51 17.47
N GLU A 340 -22.67 20.60 16.70
CA GLU A 340 -22.61 21.97 17.23
C GLU A 340 -23.86 22.30 18.03
N SER A 341 -25.05 21.99 17.51
CA SER A 341 -26.32 22.22 18.23
C SER A 341 -26.46 21.35 19.48
N LYS A 342 -26.08 20.07 19.41
CA LYS A 342 -26.18 19.15 20.54
C LYS A 342 -25.23 19.52 21.67
N LEU A 343 -23.99 19.88 21.37
CA LEU A 343 -22.98 20.18 22.39
C LEU A 343 -22.91 21.67 22.75
N GLY A 344 -23.34 22.57 21.87
CA GLY A 344 -23.17 24.02 22.04
C GLY A 344 -21.71 24.43 21.91
N ILE A 345 -21.04 23.91 20.87
CA ILE A 345 -19.63 24.19 20.53
C ILE A 345 -19.57 24.66 19.08
N SER A 346 -18.46 25.30 18.67
CA SER A 346 -18.13 25.48 17.25
C SER A 346 -17.08 24.45 16.87
N VAL A 347 -17.34 23.66 15.82
CA VAL A 347 -16.34 22.69 15.33
C VAL A 347 -15.11 23.43 14.81
N LYS A 348 -15.32 24.56 14.13
CA LYS A 348 -14.22 25.38 13.60
C LYS A 348 -13.34 25.91 14.73
N GLU A 349 -13.93 26.48 15.78
CA GLU A 349 -13.18 27.12 16.87
C GLU A 349 -12.67 26.14 17.92
N ASN A 350 -13.37 25.01 18.15
CA ASN A 350 -13.03 24.08 19.24
C ASN A 350 -12.37 22.78 18.76
N VAL A 351 -12.37 22.48 17.46
CA VAL A 351 -11.75 21.25 16.92
C VAL A 351 -10.71 21.57 15.86
N PHE A 352 -11.01 22.47 14.92
CA PHE A 352 -10.11 22.71 13.79
C PHE A 352 -8.96 23.67 14.13
N SER A 353 -9.20 24.63 15.03
CA SER A 353 -8.24 25.68 15.44
C SER A 353 -6.89 25.21 15.94
N TRP A 354 -6.85 24.06 16.63
CA TRP A 354 -5.63 23.55 17.25
C TRP A 354 -4.92 22.48 16.40
N ILE A 355 -5.50 22.05 15.28
CA ILE A 355 -4.90 21.04 14.41
C ILE A 355 -3.74 21.69 13.64
N GLY A 356 -2.54 21.17 13.86
CA GLY A 356 -1.31 21.58 13.19
C GLY A 356 -1.17 21.01 11.79
N ASP A 357 0.05 21.10 11.24
CA ASP A 357 0.42 20.82 9.85
C ASP A 357 0.50 19.32 9.45
N GLU A 358 0.16 18.40 10.36
CA GLU A 358 0.25 16.96 10.11
C GLU A 358 -0.87 16.16 10.80
N VAL A 359 -1.56 15.32 10.03
CA VAL A 359 -2.52 14.31 10.52
C VAL A 359 -2.14 12.95 9.94
N ALA A 360 -2.09 11.91 10.77
CA ALA A 360 -1.75 10.57 10.30
C ALA A 360 -2.62 9.45 10.85
N LEU A 361 -2.70 8.37 10.08
CA LEU A 361 -3.18 7.07 10.51
C LEU A 361 -1.99 6.14 10.71
N ILE A 362 -1.87 5.60 11.91
CA ILE A 362 -0.89 4.54 12.20
C ILE A 362 -1.60 3.23 12.50
N HIS A 363 -1.06 2.15 11.96
CA HIS A 363 -1.49 0.79 12.26
C HIS A 363 -0.28 -0.06 12.66
N PHE A 364 -0.42 -0.77 13.76
CA PHE A 364 0.57 -1.69 14.30
C PHE A 364 -0.14 -2.87 14.97
N ASN A 365 0.65 -3.80 15.50
CA ASN A 365 0.13 -4.96 16.24
C ASN A 365 0.76 -5.01 17.63
N SER A 366 -0.05 -5.20 18.67
CA SER A 366 0.43 -5.33 20.05
C SER A 366 -0.04 -6.60 20.74
N SER A 367 0.68 -6.98 21.79
CA SER A 367 0.25 -8.04 22.70
C SER A 367 -0.95 -7.63 23.55
N LEU A 368 -1.09 -6.34 23.89
CA LEU A 368 -2.19 -5.81 24.69
C LEU A 368 -3.55 -5.94 23.98
N SER A 369 -3.56 -5.92 22.64
CA SER A 369 -4.77 -6.05 21.83
C SER A 369 -5.10 -7.48 21.37
N ARG A 370 -4.34 -8.50 21.80
CA ARG A 370 -4.62 -9.94 21.57
C ARG A 370 -5.02 -10.28 20.13
N ASN A 371 -4.22 -9.84 19.16
CA ASN A 371 -4.44 -10.04 17.72
C ASN A 371 -5.58 -9.21 17.10
N LYS A 372 -6.21 -8.28 17.84
CA LYS A 372 -6.98 -7.19 17.21
C LYS A 372 -5.99 -6.16 16.66
N LYS A 373 -6.34 -5.55 15.52
CA LYS A 373 -5.52 -4.53 14.86
C LYS A 373 -5.48 -3.27 15.73
N ASP A 374 -4.28 -2.81 16.06
CA ASP A 374 -4.11 -1.51 16.71
C ASP A 374 -4.08 -0.43 15.64
N VAL A 375 -5.00 0.52 15.75
CA VAL A 375 -5.12 1.63 14.80
C VAL A 375 -5.31 2.92 15.60
N ALA A 376 -4.53 3.95 15.29
CA ALA A 376 -4.67 5.26 15.89
C ALA A 376 -4.65 6.36 14.82
N ALA A 377 -5.48 7.38 15.03
CA ALA A 377 -5.41 8.65 14.31
C ALA A 377 -4.62 9.63 15.17
N VAL A 378 -3.64 10.30 14.59
CA VAL A 378 -2.69 11.15 15.29
C VAL A 378 -2.75 12.53 14.65
N PHE A 379 -2.98 13.55 15.47
CA PHE A 379 -3.05 14.95 15.06
C PHE A 379 -1.90 15.67 15.73
N LYS A 380 -1.01 16.27 14.94
CA LYS A 380 -0.06 17.26 15.47
C LYS A 380 -0.83 18.51 15.84
N THR A 381 -0.45 19.18 16.92
CA THR A 381 -1.08 20.42 17.37
C THR A 381 -0.31 21.64 16.89
N THR A 382 -1.00 22.76 16.67
CA THR A 382 -0.37 24.08 16.55
C THR A 382 0.19 24.52 17.90
N ASP A 383 -0.65 24.40 18.94
CA ASP A 383 -0.34 24.67 20.34
C ASP A 383 -1.02 23.60 21.22
N ILE A 384 -0.25 23.02 22.14
CA ILE A 384 -0.72 21.90 22.96
C ILE A 384 -1.66 22.34 24.09
N ASP A 385 -1.47 23.56 24.60
CA ASP A 385 -2.29 24.12 25.67
C ASP A 385 -3.68 24.47 25.10
N ASP A 386 -3.73 25.07 23.91
CA ASP A 386 -4.99 25.35 23.19
C ASP A 386 -5.76 24.07 22.84
N ALA A 387 -5.07 23.04 22.34
CA ALA A 387 -5.67 21.73 22.10
C ALA A 387 -6.25 21.13 23.39
N THR A 388 -5.49 21.21 24.49
CA THR A 388 -5.89 20.68 25.79
C THR A 388 -7.11 21.40 26.35
N GLU A 389 -7.12 22.74 26.29
CA GLU A 389 -8.24 23.57 26.75
C GLU A 389 -9.52 23.23 25.96
N ASN A 390 -9.45 23.23 24.63
CA ASN A 390 -10.60 22.94 23.77
C ASN A 390 -11.13 21.51 23.95
N LEU A 391 -10.25 20.50 24.06
CA LEU A 391 -10.68 19.13 24.30
C LEU A 391 -11.34 18.97 25.69
N ASN A 392 -10.81 19.63 26.72
CA ASN A 392 -11.43 19.65 28.05
C ASN A 392 -12.79 20.35 28.04
N PHE A 393 -12.91 21.45 27.29
CA PHE A 393 -14.20 22.12 27.08
C PHE A 393 -15.22 21.20 26.42
N ILE A 394 -14.85 20.50 25.34
CA ILE A 394 -15.71 19.52 24.66
C ILE A 394 -16.12 18.40 25.63
N LEU A 395 -15.18 17.83 26.39
CA LEU A 395 -15.48 16.81 27.40
C LEU A 395 -16.47 17.31 28.46
N SER A 396 -16.34 18.57 28.89
CA SER A 396 -17.27 19.17 29.85
C SER A 396 -18.70 19.27 29.28
N LYS A 397 -18.85 19.65 28.01
CA LYS A 397 -20.14 19.76 27.32
C LYS A 397 -20.78 18.40 27.07
N ILE A 398 -19.96 17.41 26.71
CA ILE A 398 -20.40 16.02 26.59
C ILE A 398 -20.95 15.52 27.95
N LYS A 399 -20.23 15.76 29.05
CA LYS A 399 -20.66 15.38 30.40
C LYS A 399 -21.95 16.08 30.84
N GLU A 400 -22.10 17.36 30.52
CA GLU A 400 -23.29 18.15 30.84
C GLU A 400 -24.53 17.68 30.08
N LYS A 401 -24.39 17.36 28.79
CA LYS A 401 -25.52 17.20 27.86
C LYS A 401 -25.84 15.76 27.46
N THR A 402 -25.09 14.79 27.96
CA THR A 402 -25.33 13.37 27.66
C THR A 402 -25.27 12.53 28.93
N PRO A 403 -25.99 11.38 29.00
CA PRO A 403 -26.01 10.51 30.17
C PRO A 403 -24.72 9.67 30.29
N LEU A 404 -23.57 10.27 30.02
CA LEU A 404 -22.27 9.63 30.09
C LEU A 404 -21.81 9.53 31.54
N GLN A 405 -21.74 8.30 32.03
CA GLN A 405 -20.90 7.98 33.18
C GLN A 405 -19.45 8.01 32.71
N PHE A 406 -18.72 9.03 33.17
CA PHE A 406 -17.35 9.36 32.75
C PHE A 406 -16.37 8.21 32.97
N LYS A 407 -15.39 8.02 32.08
CA LYS A 407 -14.23 7.12 32.27
C LYS A 407 -12.95 7.71 31.70
N GLN A 408 -12.36 8.66 32.41
CA GLN A 408 -10.94 8.99 32.24
C GLN A 408 -10.14 8.07 33.16
N ILE A 409 -9.06 7.51 32.62
CA ILE A 409 -8.09 6.78 33.42
C ILE A 409 -6.74 7.47 33.34
N THR A 410 -5.99 7.42 34.44
CA THR A 410 -4.57 7.80 34.42
C THR A 410 -3.74 6.55 34.19
N TYR A 411 -2.87 6.56 33.18
CA TYR A 411 -1.95 5.49 32.86
C TYR A 411 -0.54 6.07 32.69
N LYS A 412 0.36 5.75 33.64
CA LYS A 412 1.76 6.21 33.66
C LYS A 412 1.88 7.72 33.40
N GLU A 413 1.18 8.50 34.23
CA GLU A 413 1.14 9.98 34.17
C GLU A 413 0.42 10.58 32.96
N HIS A 414 -0.01 9.76 31.99
CA HIS A 414 -0.86 10.21 30.89
C HIS A 414 -2.33 9.95 31.17
N THR A 415 -3.18 10.91 30.82
CA THR A 415 -4.63 10.74 30.88
C THR A 415 -5.15 10.13 29.58
N ILE A 416 -5.96 9.08 29.70
CA ILE A 416 -6.73 8.51 28.58
C ILE A 416 -8.18 8.88 28.80
N ASN A 417 -8.72 9.70 27.91
CA ASN A 417 -10.07 10.23 27.96
C ASN A 417 -10.98 9.47 27.01
N PHE A 418 -12.22 9.20 27.42
CA PHE A 418 -13.24 8.65 26.53
C PHE A 418 -14.03 9.76 25.85
N LEU A 419 -13.97 9.83 24.51
CA LEU A 419 -14.69 10.79 23.70
C LEU A 419 -15.87 10.08 23.04
N ASP A 420 -17.03 10.05 23.72
CA ASP A 420 -18.27 9.46 23.18
C ASP A 420 -18.96 10.38 22.16
N LEU A 421 -18.20 10.82 21.16
CA LEU A 421 -18.67 11.69 20.11
C LEU A 421 -18.77 10.92 18.79
N LYS A 422 -19.95 10.34 18.55
CA LYS A 422 -20.25 9.66 17.29
C LYS A 422 -20.06 10.60 16.11
N GLY A 423 -19.29 10.15 15.11
CA GLY A 423 -19.06 10.90 13.88
C GLY A 423 -17.91 11.90 13.92
N PHE A 424 -17.22 12.06 15.06
CA PHE A 424 -16.10 13.00 15.20
C PHE A 424 -15.04 12.87 14.10
N PHE A 425 -14.47 11.69 13.85
CA PHE A 425 -13.48 11.55 12.76
C PHE A 425 -14.10 11.63 11.37
N LYS A 426 -15.36 11.19 11.21
CA LYS A 426 -16.02 11.35 9.91
C LYS A 426 -16.09 12.82 9.51
N MET A 427 -16.21 13.72 10.50
CA MET A 427 -16.20 15.17 10.33
C MET A 427 -14.80 15.74 10.02
N ILE A 428 -13.72 15.22 10.62
CA ILE A 428 -12.38 15.80 10.41
C ILE A 428 -11.71 15.26 9.15
N VAL A 429 -11.92 13.97 8.87
CA VAL A 429 -11.11 13.20 7.90
C VAL A 429 -11.96 12.28 7.01
N GLY A 430 -13.28 12.51 6.96
CA GLY A 430 -14.21 11.84 6.03
C GLY A 430 -14.43 10.35 6.31
N ASN A 431 -14.87 9.62 5.28
CA ASN A 431 -15.20 8.20 5.40
C ASN A 431 -13.98 7.29 5.68
N MET A 432 -12.75 7.78 5.50
CA MET A 432 -11.52 7.05 5.80
C MET A 432 -11.44 6.57 7.25
N PHE A 433 -12.21 7.19 8.16
CA PHE A 433 -12.17 6.93 9.61
C PHE A 433 -13.54 6.52 10.20
N LYS A 434 -14.49 6.10 9.35
CA LYS A 434 -15.84 5.67 9.76
C LYS A 434 -15.84 4.58 10.85
N LYS A 435 -14.79 3.76 10.93
CA LYS A 435 -14.68 2.65 11.89
C LYS A 435 -14.32 3.08 13.32
N MET A 436 -13.96 4.35 13.56
CA MET A 436 -13.62 4.89 14.88
C MET A 436 -14.80 5.68 15.48
N GLU A 437 -15.96 5.04 15.71
CA GLU A 437 -17.19 5.76 16.10
C GLU A 437 -17.21 6.28 17.56
N LYS A 438 -16.34 5.79 18.45
CA LYS A 438 -16.28 6.18 19.88
C LYS A 438 -14.83 6.12 20.40
N PRO A 439 -13.95 7.05 20.00
CA PRO A 439 -12.54 6.99 20.36
C PRO A 439 -12.29 7.27 21.84
N TYR A 440 -11.22 6.66 22.33
CA TYR A 440 -10.42 7.22 23.41
C TYR A 440 -9.40 8.17 22.81
N PHE A 441 -8.94 9.15 23.59
CA PHE A 441 -7.78 9.95 23.23
C PHE A 441 -6.82 10.17 24.38
N THR A 442 -5.58 10.45 24.05
CA THR A 442 -4.54 10.88 24.98
C THR A 442 -3.68 11.94 24.30
N ILE A 443 -2.94 12.69 25.11
CA ILE A 443 -2.04 13.75 24.66
C ILE A 443 -0.62 13.34 25.04
N ILE A 444 0.29 13.35 24.06
CA ILE A 444 1.70 12.99 24.22
C ILE A 444 2.53 13.96 23.40
N ASP A 445 3.45 14.67 24.04
CA ASP A 445 4.20 15.78 23.42
C ASP A 445 3.22 16.74 22.72
N ASP A 446 3.49 17.12 21.46
CA ASP A 446 2.65 18.01 20.64
C ASP A 446 1.59 17.25 19.83
N PHE A 447 1.13 16.08 20.30
CA PHE A 447 0.23 15.21 19.56
C PHE A 447 -1.02 14.83 20.36
N VAL A 448 -2.18 14.96 19.71
CA VAL A 448 -3.44 14.35 20.16
C VAL A 448 -3.65 13.04 19.43
N ILE A 449 -3.70 11.95 20.19
CA ILE A 449 -3.75 10.58 19.66
C ILE A 449 -5.08 9.96 20.01
N PHE A 450 -5.81 9.53 18.98
CA PHE A 450 -7.10 8.89 19.10
C PHE A 450 -7.05 7.42 18.71
N SER A 451 -7.81 6.58 19.40
CA SER A 451 -8.01 5.19 19.00
C SER A 451 -9.35 4.65 19.51
N ALA A 452 -9.93 3.70 18.79
CA ALA A 452 -11.10 2.96 19.28
C ALA A 452 -10.80 2.05 20.48
N SER A 453 -9.52 1.86 20.84
CA SER A 453 -9.08 1.00 21.92
C SER A 453 -8.17 1.76 22.91
N PRO A 454 -8.47 1.73 24.21
CA PRO A 454 -7.61 2.34 25.22
C PRO A 454 -6.26 1.60 25.31
N ASN A 455 -6.23 0.31 24.97
CA ASN A 455 -5.01 -0.50 24.96
C ASN A 455 -4.06 -0.09 23.82
N THR A 456 -4.58 0.38 22.69
CA THR A 456 -3.76 0.97 21.61
C THR A 456 -3.05 2.23 22.11
N LEU A 457 -3.75 3.10 22.85
CA LEU A 457 -3.16 4.31 23.44
C LEU A 457 -2.11 3.97 24.51
N LYS A 458 -2.41 3.01 25.39
CA LYS A 458 -1.44 2.51 26.39
C LYS A 458 -0.17 1.95 25.74
N GLU A 459 -0.30 1.23 24.64
CA GLU A 459 0.87 0.77 23.88
C GLU A 459 1.67 1.97 23.35
N ILE A 460 1.04 2.97 22.73
CA ILE A 460 1.75 4.16 22.24
C ILE A 460 2.49 4.86 23.39
N ILE A 461 1.83 5.06 24.54
CA ILE A 461 2.45 5.61 25.76
C ILE A 461 3.68 4.80 26.19
N ASN A 462 3.54 3.46 26.28
CA ASN A 462 4.65 2.58 26.67
C ASN A 462 5.83 2.66 25.70
N ASN A 463 5.54 2.69 24.39
CA ASN A 463 6.58 2.77 23.36
C ASN A 463 7.26 4.15 23.38
N LYS A 464 6.53 5.23 23.67
CA LYS A 464 7.13 6.56 23.86
C LYS A 464 8.05 6.60 25.08
N ILE A 465 7.58 6.16 26.25
CA ILE A 465 8.36 6.13 27.50
C ILE A 465 9.66 5.32 27.35
N THR A 466 9.60 4.22 26.59
CA THR A 466 10.76 3.34 26.37
C THR A 466 11.61 3.72 25.15
N ASN A 467 11.26 4.80 24.44
CA ASN A 467 11.87 5.19 23.17
C ASN A 467 11.87 4.06 22.11
N TYR A 468 10.87 3.18 22.12
CA TYR A 468 10.63 2.14 21.11
C TYR A 468 9.73 2.70 19.99
N THR A 469 10.16 3.78 19.35
CA THR A 469 9.37 4.51 18.34
C THR A 469 9.90 4.25 16.94
N LEU A 470 9.13 4.57 15.91
CA LEU A 470 9.51 4.39 14.50
C LEU A 470 10.72 5.25 14.15
N ALA A 471 10.75 6.51 14.62
CA ALA A 471 11.89 7.40 14.47
C ALA A 471 13.18 6.91 15.17
N SER A 472 13.08 6.00 16.16
CA SER A 472 14.26 5.38 16.79
C SER A 472 14.88 4.23 15.97
N SER A 473 14.24 3.81 14.88
CA SER A 473 14.74 2.75 14.01
C SER A 473 15.68 3.31 12.97
N LYS A 474 16.95 2.88 13.03
CA LYS A 474 17.97 3.16 12.01
C LYS A 474 17.50 2.71 10.62
N GLU A 475 16.81 1.58 10.54
CA GLU A 475 16.26 1.08 9.27
C GLU A 475 15.15 1.96 8.70
N PHE A 476 14.29 2.50 9.57
CA PHE A 476 13.29 3.48 9.13
C PHE A 476 13.93 4.81 8.77
N GLU A 477 14.91 5.28 9.54
CA GLU A 477 15.64 6.52 9.28
C GLU A 477 16.35 6.49 7.92
N GLU A 478 17.11 5.42 7.64
CA GLU A 478 17.76 5.19 6.34
C GLU A 478 16.76 5.13 5.20
N PHE A 479 15.64 4.42 5.39
CA PHE A 479 14.57 4.36 4.39
C PHE A 479 13.89 5.71 4.16
N ASN A 480 13.66 6.47 5.23
CA ASN A 480 13.00 7.76 5.18
C ASN A 480 13.86 8.84 4.50
N TYR A 481 15.18 8.66 4.48
CA TYR A 481 16.13 9.52 3.77
C TYR A 481 15.99 9.44 2.24
N LEU A 482 15.33 8.39 1.72
CA LEU A 482 15.03 8.25 0.29
C LEU A 482 13.86 9.16 -0.18
N PHE A 483 13.27 9.92 0.74
CA PHE A 483 12.10 10.78 0.51
C PHE A 483 12.35 12.19 1.05
N ASP A 484 11.69 13.19 0.47
CA ASP A 484 11.74 14.55 1.01
C ASP A 484 11.10 14.59 2.41
N ASP A 485 11.68 15.37 3.33
CA ASP A 485 11.17 15.49 4.71
C ASP A 485 9.78 16.18 4.77
N LYS A 486 9.42 16.92 3.72
CA LYS A 486 8.09 17.50 3.49
C LYS A 486 7.32 16.77 2.40
N SER A 487 6.05 16.51 2.65
CA SER A 487 5.15 15.83 1.70
C SER A 487 3.73 16.34 1.84
N THR A 488 2.89 16.13 0.83
CA THR A 488 1.45 16.31 0.97
C THR A 488 0.79 15.04 1.51
N ILE A 489 1.16 13.89 0.94
CA ILE A 489 0.77 12.57 1.43
C ILE A 489 2.01 11.70 1.50
N PHE A 490 2.19 10.97 2.60
CA PHE A 490 3.23 9.97 2.73
C PHE A 490 2.69 8.69 3.30
N THR A 491 2.94 7.57 2.64
CA THR A 491 2.56 6.23 3.11
C THR A 491 3.82 5.40 3.28
N TYR A 492 4.10 4.96 4.51
CA TYR A 492 5.09 3.94 4.82
C TYR A 492 4.40 2.62 5.17
N ILE A 493 4.87 1.53 4.57
CA ILE A 493 4.39 0.17 4.79
C ILE A 493 5.58 -0.70 5.15
N ASN A 494 5.51 -1.35 6.31
CA ASN A 494 6.45 -2.39 6.70
C ASN A 494 5.84 -3.75 6.35
N THR A 495 6.30 -4.33 5.23
CA THR A 495 5.71 -5.54 4.66
C THR A 495 5.69 -6.73 5.63
N PRO A 496 6.77 -7.01 6.39
CA PRO A 496 6.74 -8.08 7.38
C PRO A 496 5.69 -7.91 8.48
N TYR A 497 5.42 -6.67 8.93
CA TYR A 497 4.43 -6.40 9.97
C TYR A 497 2.99 -6.36 9.44
N ILE A 498 2.77 -5.96 8.18
CA ILE A 498 1.44 -5.90 7.54
C ILE A 498 1.06 -7.20 6.81
N TYR A 499 1.98 -8.15 6.68
CA TYR A 499 1.82 -9.38 5.87
C TYR A 499 0.51 -10.13 6.16
N THR A 500 0.13 -10.27 7.43
CA THR A 500 -1.11 -10.95 7.82
C THR A 500 -2.36 -10.22 7.33
N ASP A 501 -2.30 -8.89 7.26
CA ASP A 501 -3.39 -8.07 6.74
C ASP A 501 -3.52 -8.25 5.24
N LEU A 502 -2.40 -8.19 4.50
CA LEU A 502 -2.37 -8.43 3.05
C LEU A 502 -2.99 -9.79 2.69
N VAL A 503 -2.62 -10.85 3.41
CA VAL A 503 -3.22 -12.18 3.25
C VAL A 503 -4.74 -12.15 3.50
N SER A 504 -5.22 -11.38 4.47
CA SER A 504 -6.66 -11.32 4.79
C SER A 504 -7.50 -10.64 3.71
N PHE A 505 -6.88 -9.77 2.90
CA PHE A 505 -7.54 -8.99 1.85
C PHE A 505 -7.77 -9.76 0.55
N VAL A 506 -7.00 -10.81 0.26
CA VAL A 506 -7.08 -11.56 -1.00
C VAL A 506 -8.02 -12.78 -0.91
N ASP A 507 -8.43 -13.32 -2.06
CA ASP A 507 -9.27 -14.53 -2.11
C ASP A 507 -8.52 -15.79 -1.69
N ARG A 508 -9.24 -16.87 -1.36
CA ARG A 508 -8.63 -18.10 -0.81
C ARG A 508 -7.55 -18.71 -1.71
N LYS A 509 -7.73 -18.65 -3.04
CA LYS A 509 -6.74 -19.16 -4.01
C LYS A 509 -5.46 -18.36 -3.89
N THR A 510 -5.57 -17.04 -3.90
CA THR A 510 -4.44 -16.10 -3.79
C THR A 510 -3.77 -16.20 -2.42
N GLN A 511 -4.54 -16.36 -1.33
CA GLN A 511 -4.01 -16.58 0.02
C GLN A 511 -3.06 -17.77 0.09
N LEU A 512 -3.40 -18.89 -0.55
CA LEU A 512 -2.56 -20.08 -0.55
C LEU A 512 -1.23 -19.83 -1.26
N GLN A 513 -1.25 -19.08 -2.37
CA GLN A 513 -0.04 -18.72 -3.11
C GLN A 513 0.83 -17.75 -2.32
N ILE A 514 0.25 -16.67 -1.79
CA ILE A 514 0.95 -15.69 -0.93
C ILE A 514 1.59 -16.39 0.28
N LYS A 515 0.87 -17.31 0.94
CA LYS A 515 1.40 -18.09 2.06
C LYS A 515 2.55 -19.00 1.68
N LYS A 516 2.43 -19.69 0.54
CA LYS A 516 3.48 -20.57 0.01
C LYS A 516 4.75 -19.80 -0.32
N HIS A 517 4.59 -18.57 -0.82
CA HIS A 517 5.69 -17.72 -1.30
C HIS A 517 5.97 -16.53 -0.37
N LYS A 518 5.72 -16.67 0.94
CA LYS A 518 5.88 -15.59 1.93
C LYS A 518 7.21 -14.85 1.83
N ASP A 519 8.31 -15.60 1.64
CA ASP A 519 9.66 -15.05 1.61
C ASP A 519 9.90 -14.10 0.43
N TYR A 520 9.19 -14.31 -0.70
CA TYR A 520 9.23 -13.42 -1.87
C TYR A 520 8.40 -12.14 -1.69
N ILE A 521 7.67 -12.03 -0.59
CA ILE A 521 6.83 -10.87 -0.26
C ILE A 521 7.51 -10.04 0.81
N ILE A 522 7.93 -10.69 1.91
CA ILE A 522 8.57 -9.99 3.02
C ILE A 522 9.98 -9.49 2.71
N CYS A 523 10.62 -9.99 1.64
CA CYS A 523 11.93 -9.51 1.21
C CYS A 523 11.89 -8.07 0.70
N PHE A 524 10.74 -7.63 0.17
CA PHE A 524 10.47 -6.20 -0.06
C PHE A 524 10.02 -5.59 1.25
N SER A 525 10.98 -5.28 2.12
CA SER A 525 10.76 -5.14 3.55
C SER A 525 10.05 -3.84 3.92
N GLN A 526 10.31 -2.77 3.18
CA GLN A 526 9.72 -1.45 3.34
C GLN A 526 9.24 -0.94 1.99
N LEU A 527 8.05 -0.35 1.96
CA LEU A 527 7.48 0.34 0.81
C LEU A 527 7.04 1.74 1.26
N GLY A 528 7.40 2.74 0.46
CA GLY A 528 7.11 4.13 0.70
C GLY A 528 6.47 4.74 -0.53
N ILE A 529 5.43 5.54 -0.34
CA ILE A 529 4.74 6.28 -1.39
C ILE A 529 4.65 7.73 -0.91
N GLN A 530 5.27 8.65 -1.63
CA GLN A 530 5.21 10.08 -1.38
C GLN A 530 4.47 10.76 -2.52
N LEU A 531 3.47 11.57 -2.19
CA LEU A 531 2.83 12.51 -3.10
C LEU A 531 3.09 13.93 -2.58
N THR A 532 3.58 14.79 -3.46
CA THR A 532 3.88 16.18 -3.17
C THR A 532 3.14 17.05 -4.16
N SER A 533 2.37 18.01 -3.65
CA SER A 533 1.61 18.93 -4.48
C SER A 533 2.55 19.77 -5.36
N GLU A 534 2.26 19.81 -6.65
CA GLU A 534 2.97 20.61 -7.64
C GLU A 534 1.97 21.12 -8.70
N GLY A 535 1.45 22.32 -8.49
CA GLY A 535 0.39 22.87 -9.34
C GLY A 535 -0.89 22.05 -9.27
N ASN A 536 -1.37 21.56 -10.42
CA ASN A 536 -2.59 20.76 -10.54
C ASN A 536 -2.33 19.24 -10.57
N ILE A 537 -1.09 18.82 -10.41
CA ILE A 537 -0.68 17.40 -10.36
C ILE A 537 0.02 17.10 -9.04
N PHE A 538 0.24 15.82 -8.76
CA PHE A 538 1.14 15.38 -7.72
C PHE A 538 2.45 14.94 -8.36
N LYS A 539 3.57 15.42 -7.81
CA LYS A 539 4.84 14.72 -7.95
C LYS A 539 4.80 13.50 -7.04
N SER A 540 5.20 12.35 -7.56
CA SER A 540 5.03 11.04 -6.94
C SER A 540 6.39 10.33 -6.86
N ASN A 541 6.72 9.77 -5.69
CA ASN A 541 7.86 8.89 -5.52
C ASN A 541 7.39 7.60 -4.84
N ILE A 542 7.63 6.47 -5.47
CA ILE A 542 7.38 5.15 -4.90
C ILE A 542 8.73 4.45 -4.75
N THR A 543 9.10 4.10 -3.52
CA THR A 543 10.38 3.42 -3.25
C THR A 543 10.15 2.16 -2.41
N THR A 544 10.81 1.06 -2.77
CA THR A 544 10.79 -0.19 -2.00
C THR A 544 12.18 -0.78 -1.85
N THR A 545 12.48 -1.34 -0.67
CA THR A 545 13.80 -1.93 -0.36
C THR A 545 13.72 -3.44 -0.34
N PHE A 546 14.65 -4.08 -1.06
CA PHE A 546 14.87 -5.51 -1.02
C PHE A 546 15.91 -5.87 0.05
N ASN A 547 15.61 -6.90 0.84
CA ASN A 547 16.51 -7.50 1.80
C ASN A 547 16.35 -9.02 1.77
N ASP A 548 17.45 -9.74 2.03
CA ASP A 548 17.39 -11.19 2.13
C ASP A 548 16.35 -11.63 3.20
N PRO A 549 15.43 -12.57 2.88
CA PRO A 549 14.38 -12.97 3.81
C PRO A 549 14.88 -13.51 5.15
N VAL A 550 16.09 -14.09 5.21
CA VAL A 550 16.70 -14.56 6.46
C VAL A 550 17.01 -13.37 7.36
N LEU A 551 17.67 -12.34 6.82
CA LEU A 551 17.99 -11.10 7.54
C LEU A 551 16.72 -10.38 8.00
N VAL A 552 15.68 -10.34 7.17
CA VAL A 552 14.36 -9.78 7.55
C VAL A 552 13.79 -10.50 8.78
N LYS A 553 13.81 -11.84 8.80
CA LYS A 553 13.28 -12.64 9.93
C LYS A 553 14.13 -12.45 11.20
N GLU A 554 15.44 -12.38 11.06
CA GLU A 554 16.37 -12.13 12.17
C GLU A 554 16.13 -10.77 12.81
N LYS A 555 15.98 -9.72 12.00
CA LYS A 555 15.66 -8.35 12.46
C LYS A 555 14.36 -8.31 13.25
N ILE A 556 13.29 -8.93 12.76
CA ILE A 556 12.00 -9.00 13.47
C ILE A 556 12.16 -9.70 14.83
N ASN A 557 12.99 -10.74 14.91
CA ASN A 557 13.27 -11.42 16.18
C ASN A 557 14.09 -10.53 17.13
N LEU A 558 15.01 -9.72 16.61
CA LEU A 558 15.77 -8.73 17.37
C LEU A 558 14.84 -7.65 17.94
N ASP A 559 13.98 -7.06 17.13
CA ASP A 559 12.96 -6.08 17.54
C ASP A 559 12.07 -6.62 18.67
N ARG A 560 11.61 -7.88 18.55
CA ARG A 560 10.83 -8.55 19.61
C ARG A 560 11.61 -8.73 20.90
N LYS A 561 12.91 -9.05 20.83
CA LYS A 561 13.77 -9.18 22.02
C LYS A 561 13.97 -7.82 22.67
N LEU A 562 14.29 -6.79 21.87
CA LEU A 562 14.45 -5.41 22.33
C LEU A 562 13.19 -4.91 23.04
N LYS A 563 12.01 -5.07 22.44
CA LYS A 563 10.74 -4.67 23.07
C LYS A 563 10.54 -5.34 24.44
N LYS A 564 10.83 -6.64 24.56
CA LYS A 564 10.73 -7.38 25.83
C LYS A 564 11.71 -6.86 26.87
N GLU A 565 12.95 -6.57 26.49
CA GLU A 565 13.96 -6.03 27.39
C GLU A 565 13.60 -4.64 27.90
N LEU A 566 13.13 -3.77 27.02
CA LEU A 566 12.66 -2.42 27.37
C LEU A 566 11.44 -2.45 28.29
N THR A 567 10.49 -3.35 28.01
CA THR A 567 9.29 -3.52 28.85
C THR A 567 9.69 -4.01 30.25
N LYS A 568 10.60 -4.98 30.34
CA LYS A 568 11.12 -5.48 31.62
C LYS A 568 11.84 -4.38 32.41
N LYS A 569 12.66 -3.55 31.76
CA LYS A 569 13.35 -2.42 32.40
C LYS A 569 12.35 -1.40 32.94
N MET A 570 11.33 -1.08 32.15
CA MET A 570 10.25 -0.17 32.55
C MET A 570 9.47 -0.72 33.76
N GLU A 571 9.10 -2.00 33.75
CA GLU A 571 8.43 -2.66 34.88
C GLU A 571 9.29 -2.61 36.15
N LEU A 572 10.59 -2.91 36.03
CA LEU A 572 11.55 -2.87 37.15
C LEU A 572 11.74 -1.46 37.75
N SER A 573 11.63 -0.39 36.95
CA SER A 573 11.70 0.99 37.45
C SER A 573 10.42 1.43 38.18
N THR A 574 9.26 0.86 37.84
CA THR A 574 8.00 1.07 38.60
C THR A 574 7.91 0.19 39.86
N ASP A 575 8.61 -0.95 39.89
CA ASP A 575 8.50 -1.99 40.93
C ASP A 575 9.61 -1.97 42.00
N SER A 576 10.42 -0.90 42.11
CA SER A 576 11.35 -0.73 43.24
C SER A 576 10.65 -0.67 44.61
N VAL A 577 9.30 -0.67 44.65
CA VAL A 577 8.48 -0.75 45.88
C VAL A 577 7.74 -2.11 46.04
N ALA A 578 7.76 -3.03 45.09
CA ALA A 578 6.90 -4.24 45.12
C ALA A 578 7.60 -5.59 44.86
N LYS A 579 8.90 -5.71 45.14
CA LYS A 579 9.54 -7.03 45.26
C LYS A 579 9.35 -7.59 46.67
N ILE A 580 8.33 -8.44 46.84
CA ILE A 580 8.31 -9.67 47.65
C ILE A 580 6.95 -10.38 47.38
N GLU A 581 7.01 -11.67 47.03
CA GLU A 581 5.96 -12.73 46.97
C GLU A 581 5.45 -13.20 45.60
N SER A 582 5.88 -14.43 45.25
CA SER A 582 5.57 -15.18 44.03
C SER A 582 4.13 -15.69 43.91
N ASN A 583 3.32 -15.68 44.98
CA ASN A 583 2.00 -16.35 44.99
C ASN A 583 0.82 -15.43 44.62
N PHE A 584 1.02 -14.12 44.59
CA PHE A 584 -0.01 -13.13 44.24
C PHE A 584 0.39 -12.27 43.02
N GLN A 585 1.38 -12.68 42.22
CA GLN A 585 1.71 -11.98 40.98
C GLN A 585 0.57 -12.14 39.96
N ILE A 586 -0.09 -11.03 39.66
CA ILE A 586 -1.15 -10.95 38.65
C ILE A 586 -0.55 -10.10 37.53
N LYS A 587 -0.60 -10.61 36.29
CA LYS A 587 -0.23 -9.81 35.13
C LYS A 587 -1.12 -8.58 35.06
N GLU A 588 -0.57 -7.46 34.61
CA GLU A 588 -1.33 -6.22 34.45
C GLU A 588 -2.63 -6.48 33.66
N ILE A 589 -3.76 -6.09 34.26
CA ILE A 589 -5.08 -6.27 33.66
C ILE A 589 -5.37 -5.01 32.83
N ASN A 590 -5.65 -5.21 31.54
CA ASN A 590 -5.86 -4.14 30.59
C ASN A 590 -7.25 -4.28 29.95
N PRO A 591 -8.31 -3.73 30.60
CA PRO A 591 -9.66 -3.83 30.09
C PRO A 591 -9.77 -3.22 28.68
N SER A 592 -10.40 -3.95 27.76
CA SER A 592 -10.54 -3.51 26.36
C SER A 592 -11.67 -2.49 26.17
N ASP A 593 -12.61 -2.46 27.10
CA ASP A 593 -13.70 -1.51 27.16
C ASP A 593 -13.74 -0.96 28.56
N LEU A 594 -13.34 0.31 28.71
CA LEU A 594 -13.37 0.94 30.02
C LEU A 594 -14.82 1.09 30.49
N SER A 595 -15.80 1.25 29.60
CA SER A 595 -17.23 1.49 29.90
C SER A 595 -17.97 0.33 30.56
N ALA A 596 -17.48 -0.90 30.45
CA ALA A 596 -18.10 -2.06 31.09
C ALA A 596 -18.02 -2.01 32.63
N PRO A 597 -19.02 -2.56 33.36
CA PRO A 597 -18.98 -2.68 34.83
C PRO A 597 -18.10 -3.85 35.32
N ASN A 598 -17.77 -4.78 34.43
CA ASN A 598 -16.84 -5.87 34.71
C ASN A 598 -16.02 -6.19 33.45
N TYR A 599 -14.80 -6.67 33.67
CA TYR A 599 -13.93 -7.18 32.62
C TYR A 599 -13.69 -8.67 32.84
N LYS A 600 -13.79 -9.45 31.76
CA LYS A 600 -13.61 -10.89 31.76
C LYS A 600 -12.57 -11.30 30.73
N GLU A 601 -11.75 -12.26 31.12
CA GLU A 601 -10.80 -12.93 30.23
C GLU A 601 -11.06 -14.44 30.23
N TYR A 602 -10.87 -15.06 29.07
CA TYR A 602 -11.06 -16.49 28.85
C TYR A 602 -9.76 -17.16 28.41
N TYR A 603 -9.63 -18.44 28.70
CA TYR A 603 -8.60 -19.32 28.14
C TYR A 603 -8.86 -19.60 26.65
N ASP A 604 -7.87 -20.16 25.96
CA ASP A 604 -7.98 -20.51 24.53
C ASP A 604 -9.08 -21.55 24.26
N ASP A 605 -9.44 -22.36 25.27
CA ASP A 605 -10.56 -23.32 25.22
C ASP A 605 -11.94 -22.70 25.53
N GLY A 606 -12.00 -21.38 25.73
CA GLY A 606 -13.22 -20.62 25.99
C GLY A 606 -13.67 -20.58 27.46
N LYS A 607 -12.97 -21.24 28.39
CA LYS A 607 -13.33 -21.18 29.82
C LYS A 607 -12.91 -19.87 30.47
N LEU A 608 -13.66 -19.42 31.48
CA LEU A 608 -13.35 -18.19 32.20
C LEU A 608 -12.00 -18.31 32.92
N LYS A 609 -11.08 -17.39 32.61
CA LYS A 609 -9.76 -17.30 33.21
C LYS A 609 -9.74 -16.34 34.40
N PHE A 610 -10.33 -15.16 34.26
CA PHE A 610 -10.62 -14.29 35.40
C PHE A 610 -11.74 -13.31 35.09
N GLU A 611 -12.32 -12.76 36.15
CA GLU A 611 -13.25 -11.63 36.12
C GLU A 611 -12.84 -10.59 37.17
N VAL A 612 -13.06 -9.32 36.84
CA VAL A 612 -12.81 -8.19 37.74
C VAL A 612 -13.87 -7.11 37.57
N GLU A 613 -14.33 -6.55 38.67
CA GLU A 613 -15.22 -5.38 38.67
C GLU A 613 -14.44 -4.13 38.28
N LEU A 614 -15.10 -3.25 37.52
CA LEU A 614 -14.57 -1.97 37.12
C LEU A 614 -15.46 -0.85 37.68
N ASP A 615 -14.84 0.14 38.30
CA ASP A 615 -15.47 1.42 38.64
C ASP A 615 -14.75 2.52 37.87
N ASP A 616 -15.51 3.31 37.11
CA ASP A 616 -14.99 4.32 36.16
C ASP A 616 -13.84 3.84 35.25
N GLY A 617 -13.82 2.54 34.92
CA GLY A 617 -12.85 1.92 34.02
C GLY A 617 -11.53 1.52 34.69
N MET A 618 -11.38 1.83 35.98
CA MET A 618 -10.30 1.30 36.82
C MET A 618 -10.73 0.00 37.48
N LEU A 619 -9.74 -0.82 37.88
CA LEU A 619 -10.02 -2.00 38.70
C LEU A 619 -10.48 -1.54 40.08
N ASP A 620 -11.74 -1.80 40.42
CA ASP A 620 -12.33 -1.48 41.72
C ASP A 620 -13.47 -2.46 42.01
N GLY A 621 -13.37 -3.18 43.11
CA GLY A 621 -14.29 -4.26 43.47
C GLY A 621 -13.68 -5.64 43.33
N ASN A 622 -14.53 -6.66 43.19
CA ASN A 622 -14.15 -8.06 43.31
C ASN A 622 -13.31 -8.56 42.13
N TYR A 623 -12.28 -9.34 42.43
CA TYR A 623 -11.45 -10.07 41.47
C TYR A 623 -11.54 -11.58 41.73
N LYS A 624 -11.70 -12.38 40.67
CA LYS A 624 -11.59 -13.84 40.72
C LYS A 624 -10.81 -14.36 39.53
N MET A 625 -9.89 -15.29 39.75
CA MET A 625 -9.14 -16.02 38.72
C MET A 625 -9.33 -17.51 38.90
N TYR A 626 -9.33 -18.25 37.80
CA TYR A 626 -9.59 -19.69 37.75
C TYR A 626 -8.44 -20.42 37.05
N TYR A 627 -8.23 -21.70 37.36
CA TYR A 627 -7.37 -22.62 36.62
C TYR A 627 -8.05 -23.08 35.31
N PRO A 628 -7.33 -23.66 34.32
CA PRO A 628 -7.94 -24.19 33.09
C PRO A 628 -8.97 -25.31 33.31
N ASN A 629 -8.93 -25.96 34.48
CA ASN A 629 -9.94 -26.94 34.90
C ASN A 629 -11.22 -26.29 35.47
N GLY A 630 -11.25 -24.97 35.65
CA GLY A 630 -12.38 -24.21 36.20
C GLY A 630 -12.34 -23.97 37.71
N ASN A 631 -11.40 -24.57 38.44
CA ASN A 631 -11.26 -24.37 39.88
C ASN A 631 -10.78 -22.94 40.20
N LEU A 632 -11.25 -22.37 41.31
CA LEU A 632 -10.83 -21.04 41.75
C LEU A 632 -9.34 -21.06 42.07
N LYS A 633 -8.58 -20.16 41.46
CA LYS A 633 -7.14 -19.99 41.67
C LYS A 633 -6.83 -18.87 42.64
N LEU A 634 -7.48 -17.72 42.46
CA LEU A 634 -7.22 -16.52 43.23
C LEU A 634 -8.49 -15.70 43.40
N LYS A 635 -8.71 -15.12 44.58
CA LYS A 635 -9.78 -14.15 44.82
C LYS A 635 -9.29 -13.00 45.69
N GLY A 636 -9.74 -11.79 45.41
CA GLY A 636 -9.44 -10.59 46.18
C GLY A 636 -10.31 -9.43 45.73
N SER A 637 -9.88 -8.21 46.06
CA SER A 637 -10.51 -6.98 45.59
C SER A 637 -9.45 -5.97 45.16
N TYR A 638 -9.84 -5.11 44.24
CA TYR A 638 -9.10 -3.90 43.89
C TYR A 638 -9.79 -2.67 44.47
N LYS A 639 -9.01 -1.63 44.76
CA LYS A 639 -9.51 -0.28 45.02
C LYS A 639 -8.59 0.70 44.29
N ASN A 640 -9.14 1.57 43.45
CA ASN A 640 -8.38 2.53 42.66
C ASN A 640 -7.19 1.91 41.90
N GLY A 641 -7.41 0.77 41.23
CA GLY A 641 -6.39 0.07 40.45
C GLY A 641 -5.35 -0.72 41.26
N LYS A 642 -5.34 -0.60 42.60
CA LYS A 642 -4.41 -1.30 43.49
C LYS A 642 -5.10 -2.44 44.21
N LYS A 643 -4.35 -3.51 44.51
CA LYS A 643 -4.86 -4.61 45.35
C LYS A 643 -5.29 -4.03 46.70
N SER A 644 -6.47 -4.43 47.16
CA SER A 644 -7.02 -4.00 48.44
C SER A 644 -7.63 -5.17 49.18
N GLY A 645 -7.52 -5.17 50.51
CA GLY A 645 -8.18 -6.15 51.36
C GLY A 645 -7.49 -7.52 51.34
N THR A 646 -8.23 -8.57 51.68
CA THR A 646 -7.64 -9.92 51.84
C THR A 646 -7.71 -10.72 50.54
N TRP A 647 -6.54 -10.97 49.97
CA TRP A 647 -6.33 -11.85 48.83
C TRP A 647 -6.12 -13.30 49.29
N ARG A 648 -6.67 -14.25 48.55
CA ARG A 648 -6.65 -15.70 48.83
C ARG A 648 -6.26 -16.48 47.59
N ALA A 649 -5.29 -17.39 47.71
CA ALA A 649 -4.88 -18.31 46.66
C ALA A 649 -5.22 -19.76 47.04
N TYR A 650 -5.61 -20.55 46.05
CA TYR A 650 -6.17 -21.89 46.25
C TYR A 650 -5.44 -22.94 45.40
N ASP A 651 -5.47 -24.20 45.86
CA ASP A 651 -4.86 -25.35 45.19
C ASP A 651 -5.64 -25.75 43.93
N GLU A 652 -4.92 -26.18 42.90
CA GLU A 652 -5.50 -26.56 41.61
C GLU A 652 -6.38 -27.81 41.68
N LYS A 653 -6.05 -28.78 42.54
CA LYS A 653 -6.70 -30.09 42.58
C LYS A 653 -7.95 -30.10 43.45
N ASP A 654 -7.87 -29.54 44.66
CA ASP A 654 -8.95 -29.65 45.66
C ASP A 654 -9.55 -28.31 46.08
N SER A 655 -9.14 -27.19 45.46
CA SER A 655 -9.61 -25.84 45.78
C SER A 655 -9.42 -25.45 47.25
N LYS A 656 -8.51 -26.10 48.00
CA LYS A 656 -8.19 -25.68 49.37
C LYS A 656 -7.36 -24.39 49.37
N LEU A 657 -7.58 -23.56 50.38
CA LEU A 657 -6.84 -22.33 50.58
C LEU A 657 -5.36 -22.65 50.87
N LEU A 658 -4.46 -22.20 50.00
CA LEU A 658 -3.01 -22.34 50.17
C LEU A 658 -2.44 -21.19 51.02
N ILE A 659 -2.79 -19.96 50.67
CA ILE A 659 -2.27 -18.76 51.33
C ILE A 659 -3.29 -17.62 51.28
N LYS A 660 -3.31 -16.79 52.33
CA LYS A 660 -4.04 -15.52 52.35
C LYS A 660 -3.12 -14.39 52.78
N LYS A 661 -3.28 -13.21 52.17
CA LYS A 661 -2.54 -11.99 52.52
C LYS A 661 -3.45 -10.78 52.46
N ARG A 662 -3.24 -9.82 53.35
CA ARG A 662 -3.90 -8.51 53.32
C ARG A 662 -3.00 -7.51 52.62
N PHE A 663 -3.58 -6.79 51.65
CA PHE A 663 -2.94 -5.70 50.90
C PHE A 663 -3.56 -4.37 51.31
#